data_AF-A0A9P1FKQ3-F1
#
_entry.id   AF-A0A9P1FKQ3-F1
#
_cell.length_a   1.000
_cell.length_b   1.000
_cell.length_c   1.000
_cell.angle_alpha   90.00
_cell.angle_beta   90.00
_cell.angle_gamma   90.00
#
_symmetry.space_group_name_H-M   'P 1'
#
loop_
_entity.id
_entity.type
_entity.pdbx_description
1 polymer ?
#
loop_
_entity_poly.entity_id
_entity_poly.type
_entity_poly.pdbx_seq_one_letter_code
_entity_poly.pdbx_strand_id
1 'polypeptide(L)'
;MAPWCFAAEMPEMLRADLQRQFQQLLALGWLGRAYQFLPQLVTAVLPKVFDFEAYDATKAVRQEDGTVEITLKESSILARGLPFHFRLETSDDSRVTSASLLRIGCDLNALAAGDAVETGLTEGQVCEWIKDEENKKVLVSALVTAIFDRLSPVAAALDADVSLRSTGPRTFSPKKEVFGREGSSEKWLQCICGYYFAAAQLEDVYLEEDPSARFTFYLDPLEPLNSEDPTKNVNPEVVCCQFLEKKMGEELGRCELSPFFCPAPLATNAHLVQLDTQFRRGDVVNLECHTGFTYLEGDLQIYCNVSDDHDGGQWKVADGTVAKPVVCVPQQDFCLLPLVSNGYVYNVTEQGTMGSVIELHCQDGFQDPRSQVEQRTALCGGLGQFQVGISRVSRDLIRATNLVQDVLDELESYWAMDTRESDTNWRALMQFEYRWRSELERGLEGLPDGSAVQEVLFQIPNYDGVTDKWLAVFTMEDVRNLKRMLEEKQLEMLDLVEQHHGMHSAISVDLFAEARGIGPPFYCVFIGSADEEQQTSGSLGTFKLESVARSPLMQERPSLGTKCLRISKSLSHAGKPLPPNSQFTTTSPTPVALGEEISMECHPHYVYDLGLQTLMCGNSINGSSQWLAPDGSQARPEISCTLNRSWCPELPSLINHAAVVSMMPLHRAVDTEVRFACRRGFQATAGHAFGRCSVDGWCSMADPSDPTCVTPPDWLRCEAIPAYCPPWSGYNFSEPYNSSSAPKVVRVVDPLAHVFLREVRQLPLPSGLLGDVVTVTCPSEFSRASGDTRFRCGHGLNGGQWQREVASVPQYNDNSTPDAILHLVDEATAEPLVCELETMKGVRRKYYDRLPGLFRNHSDSAGYDVVPYINQFQSPYDAAQFEAYLRPKLAGNYTLSIEVLGSFVLTWEKEILLAGRSQGLFPELFNTSELELSSDQFYFFHLEYWADPLLPERTDQEMITFPRRIRFLWSGPAGEMQPVPYTELYHSFDEVYGYPITLRGINDPAPCDSQNTVSITGLLEGDNGTIIDGSIGYNYNEDLTCDWMLEATGNVRFTIFANFFDVVGTTNCGGDRLEFYVAAGNA
;
A
#
# COMPACT_ATOMS: atom_id res chain seq x y z
N MET A 1 20.47 14.31 -10.47
CA MET A 1 21.00 14.90 -9.22
C MET A 1 20.39 14.11 -8.07
N ALA A 2 21.21 13.65 -7.13
CA ALA A 2 20.78 12.79 -6.02
C ALA A 2 20.22 13.63 -4.85
N PRO A 3 19.17 13.19 -4.14
CA PRO A 3 18.52 13.94 -3.06
C PRO A 3 19.37 14.07 -1.77
N TRP A 4 20.61 13.57 -1.75
CA TRP A 4 21.43 13.48 -0.53
C TRP A 4 22.42 14.65 -0.34
N CYS A 5 22.53 15.59 -1.28
CA CYS A 5 23.45 16.73 -1.14
C CYS A 5 22.85 17.96 -0.43
N PHE A 6 21.54 17.98 -0.14
CA PHE A 6 20.85 19.20 0.32
C PHE A 6 20.68 19.32 1.84
N ALA A 7 21.01 18.28 2.61
CA ALA A 7 20.78 18.27 4.06
C ALA A 7 21.62 19.30 4.84
N ALA A 8 22.77 19.73 4.30
CA ALA A 8 23.68 20.63 5.02
C ALA A 8 23.30 22.12 4.91
N GLU A 9 22.66 22.56 3.82
CA GLU A 9 22.36 23.99 3.55
C GLU A 9 20.92 24.37 3.94
N MET A 10 20.04 23.39 4.12
CA MET A 10 18.63 23.62 4.44
C MET A 10 18.41 24.46 5.71
N PRO A 11 19.08 24.23 6.86
CA PRO A 11 18.85 25.03 8.07
C PRO A 11 19.13 26.53 7.90
N GLU A 12 20.14 26.90 7.11
CA GLU A 12 20.48 28.31 6.85
C GLU A 12 19.42 28.99 5.99
N MET A 13 18.90 28.28 4.98
CA MET A 13 17.81 28.78 4.13
C MET A 13 16.51 28.98 4.91
N LEU A 14 16.15 28.01 5.76
CA LEU A 14 14.98 28.09 6.65
C LEU A 14 15.09 29.30 7.59
N ARG A 15 16.28 29.54 8.14
CA ARG A 15 16.56 30.68 9.01
C ARG A 15 16.41 32.02 8.27
N ALA A 16 16.96 32.13 7.06
CA ALA A 16 16.85 33.35 6.26
C ALA A 16 15.40 33.70 5.92
N ASP A 17 14.57 32.69 5.58
CA ASP A 17 13.16 32.94 5.30
C ASP A 17 12.36 33.31 6.57
N LEU A 18 12.61 32.64 7.70
CA LEU A 18 12.01 32.99 8.99
C LEU A 18 12.33 34.43 9.40
N GLN A 19 13.58 34.86 9.28
CA GLN A 19 13.98 36.24 9.55
C GLN A 19 13.25 37.22 8.64
N ARG A 20 13.12 36.91 7.34
CA ARG A 20 12.41 37.76 6.38
C ARG A 20 10.93 37.92 6.73
N GLN A 21 10.23 36.81 6.99
CA GLN A 21 8.81 36.83 7.39
C GLN A 21 8.62 37.54 8.73
N PHE A 22 9.54 37.34 9.67
CA PHE A 22 9.52 38.02 10.96
C PHE A 22 9.61 39.54 10.80
N GLN A 23 10.44 40.08 9.91
CA GLN A 23 10.50 41.54 9.67
C GLN A 23 9.17 42.11 9.16
N GLN A 24 8.45 41.37 8.32
CA GLN A 24 7.11 41.77 7.85
C GLN A 24 6.09 41.80 8.99
N LEU A 25 6.09 40.74 9.81
CA LEU A 25 5.24 40.65 11.00
C LEU A 25 5.62 41.71 12.05
N LEU A 26 6.90 42.04 12.21
CA LEU A 26 7.36 43.06 13.13
C LEU A 26 6.82 44.45 12.74
N ALA A 27 6.81 44.78 11.45
CA ALA A 27 6.19 46.01 10.95
C ALA A 27 4.68 46.06 11.25
N LEU A 28 3.97 44.94 11.06
CA LEU A 28 2.57 44.80 11.42
C LEU A 28 2.34 44.97 12.93
N GLY A 29 3.21 44.40 13.77
CA GLY A 29 3.16 44.54 15.22
C GLY A 29 3.34 45.99 15.68
N TRP A 30 4.29 46.73 15.09
CA TRP A 30 4.48 48.15 15.39
C TRP A 30 3.27 49.00 14.98
N LEU A 31 2.66 48.72 13.84
CA LEU A 31 1.40 49.34 13.46
C LEU A 31 0.26 48.97 14.40
N GLY A 32 0.25 47.74 14.92
CA GLY A 32 -0.73 47.30 15.91
C GLY A 32 -0.62 48.09 17.21
N ARG A 33 0.61 48.31 17.70
CA ARG A 33 0.87 49.21 18.84
C ARG A 33 0.38 50.63 18.53
N ALA A 34 0.72 51.18 17.37
CA ALA A 34 0.25 52.52 16.98
C ALA A 34 -1.29 52.60 16.93
N TYR A 35 -1.95 51.56 16.41
CA TYR A 35 -3.41 51.47 16.34
C TYR A 35 -4.05 51.39 17.73
N GLN A 36 -3.46 50.68 18.69
CA GLN A 36 -3.94 50.65 20.07
C GLN A 36 -3.91 52.02 20.76
N PHE A 37 -2.91 52.87 20.46
CA PHE A 37 -2.80 54.20 21.05
C PHE A 37 -3.64 55.25 20.32
N LEU A 38 -3.72 55.19 18.99
CA LEU A 38 -4.34 56.22 18.15
C LEU A 38 -5.13 55.60 16.98
N PRO A 39 -6.23 54.83 17.25
CA PRO A 39 -6.93 54.08 16.21
C PRO A 39 -7.50 54.99 15.12
N GLN A 40 -8.03 56.17 15.50
CA GLN A 40 -8.57 57.14 14.54
C GLN A 40 -7.50 57.68 13.57
N LEU A 41 -6.27 57.91 14.04
CA LEU A 41 -5.19 58.41 13.21
C LEU A 41 -4.68 57.30 12.26
N VAL A 42 -4.49 56.09 12.78
CA VAL A 42 -4.03 54.95 11.96
C VAL A 42 -5.05 54.61 10.89
N THR A 43 -6.34 54.53 11.23
CA THR A 43 -7.41 54.29 10.24
C THR A 43 -7.56 55.46 9.25
N ALA A 44 -7.31 56.71 9.67
CA ALA A 44 -7.35 57.85 8.75
C ALA A 44 -6.19 57.84 7.73
N VAL A 45 -5.00 57.40 8.14
CA VAL A 45 -3.81 57.36 7.27
C VAL A 45 -3.75 56.06 6.45
N LEU A 46 -4.20 54.94 7.03
CA LEU A 46 -4.16 53.60 6.46
C LEU A 46 -5.53 52.91 6.64
N PRO A 47 -6.56 53.28 5.86
CA PRO A 47 -7.95 52.87 6.09
C PRO A 47 -8.22 51.37 5.96
N LYS A 48 -7.28 50.59 5.40
CA LYS A 48 -7.36 49.13 5.28
C LYS A 48 -6.56 48.38 6.34
N VAL A 49 -5.87 49.07 7.25
CA VAL A 49 -5.07 48.42 8.29
C VAL A 49 -5.95 47.91 9.42
N PHE A 50 -5.74 46.65 9.77
CA PHE A 50 -6.54 45.81 10.66
C PHE A 50 -8.00 45.67 10.22
N ASP A 51 -8.28 45.86 8.92
CA ASP A 51 -9.57 45.51 8.35
C ASP A 51 -9.60 43.98 8.19
N PHE A 52 -10.15 43.32 9.20
CA PHE A 52 -10.22 41.87 9.28
C PHE A 52 -11.48 41.37 8.58
N GLU A 53 -11.31 40.44 7.66
CA GLU A 53 -12.39 39.74 6.96
C GLU A 53 -12.32 38.24 7.27
N ALA A 54 -13.42 37.51 7.16
CA ALA A 54 -13.36 36.05 7.20
C ALA A 54 -12.49 35.54 6.03
N TYR A 55 -11.59 34.58 6.28
CA TYR A 55 -10.66 34.09 5.25
C TYR A 55 -11.36 33.25 4.16
N ASP A 56 -12.39 32.51 4.54
CA ASP A 56 -13.29 31.71 3.69
C ASP A 56 -14.68 31.71 4.37
N ALA A 57 -15.74 31.25 3.69
CA ALA A 57 -17.07 31.01 4.28
C ALA A 57 -17.06 29.93 5.40
N THR A 58 -15.87 29.55 5.86
CA THR A 58 -15.57 28.67 6.97
C THR A 58 -16.27 29.10 8.26
N LYS A 59 -16.93 28.11 8.84
CA LYS A 59 -17.74 28.15 10.05
C LYS A 59 -16.87 28.55 11.24
N ALA A 60 -17.24 29.61 11.94
CA ALA A 60 -16.75 29.85 13.29
C ALA A 60 -17.12 28.63 14.15
N VAL A 61 -16.13 27.98 14.73
CA VAL A 61 -16.35 26.79 15.57
C VAL A 61 -16.41 27.27 17.02
N ARG A 62 -17.57 27.11 17.67
CA ARG A 62 -17.71 27.37 19.10
C ARG A 62 -17.39 26.07 19.82
N GLN A 63 -16.45 26.14 20.73
CA GLN A 63 -16.13 25.02 21.62
C GLN A 63 -17.11 25.02 22.80
N GLU A 64 -17.23 23.89 23.47
CA GLU A 64 -18.15 23.69 24.60
C GLU A 64 -17.89 24.67 25.76
N ASP A 65 -16.66 25.18 25.86
CA ASP A 65 -16.22 26.14 26.89
C ASP A 65 -16.66 27.60 26.61
N GLY A 66 -17.38 27.84 25.51
CA GLY A 66 -17.84 29.16 25.11
C GLY A 66 -16.81 29.96 24.33
N THR A 67 -15.64 29.40 24.00
CA THR A 67 -14.67 30.02 23.10
C THR A 67 -15.08 29.84 21.64
N VAL A 68 -14.68 30.78 20.78
CA VAL A 68 -14.92 30.73 19.33
C VAL A 68 -13.58 30.74 18.62
N GLU A 69 -13.29 29.69 17.85
CA GLU A 69 -12.13 29.65 16.97
C GLU A 69 -12.50 30.12 15.55
N ILE A 70 -11.71 31.04 15.01
CA ILE A 70 -11.98 31.69 13.73
C ILE A 70 -10.70 32.04 12.96
N THR A 71 -10.74 31.89 11.64
CA THR A 71 -9.67 32.33 10.75
C THR A 71 -10.04 33.62 10.04
N LEU A 72 -9.26 34.68 10.30
CA LEU A 72 -9.44 36.01 9.73
C LEU A 72 -8.30 36.35 8.78
N LYS A 73 -8.57 37.06 7.70
CA LYS A 73 -7.56 37.67 6.84
C LYS A 73 -7.47 39.15 7.09
N GLU A 74 -6.25 39.67 7.06
CA GLU A 74 -6.00 41.11 7.20
C GLU A 74 -5.81 41.73 5.81
N SER A 75 -6.60 42.78 5.52
CA SER A 75 -6.70 43.38 4.18
C SER A 75 -5.66 44.47 3.89
N SER A 76 -4.66 44.70 4.74
CA SER A 76 -3.63 45.71 4.50
C SER A 76 -2.59 45.27 3.47
N ILE A 77 -1.85 46.27 2.98
CA ILE A 77 -0.71 46.05 2.07
C ILE A 77 0.40 45.24 2.75
N LEU A 78 0.49 45.23 4.08
CA LEU A 78 1.60 44.63 4.80
C LEU A 78 1.40 43.14 5.10
N ALA A 79 0.15 42.69 5.21
CA ALA A 79 -0.18 41.31 5.51
C ALA A 79 -1.14 40.69 4.48
N ARG A 80 -1.15 41.21 3.24
CA ARG A 80 -2.11 40.89 2.15
C ARG A 80 -2.59 39.44 2.15
N GLY A 81 -3.76 39.20 2.74
CA GLY A 81 -4.43 37.90 2.72
C GLY A 81 -3.77 36.82 3.59
N LEU A 82 -2.88 37.18 4.51
CA LEU A 82 -2.37 36.26 5.52
C LEU A 82 -3.52 35.83 6.44
N PRO A 83 -3.81 34.52 6.56
CA PRO A 83 -4.78 34.04 7.51
C PRO A 83 -4.19 34.08 8.94
N PHE A 84 -4.97 34.62 9.86
CA PHE A 84 -4.74 34.69 11.29
C PHE A 84 -5.81 33.88 11.99
N HIS A 85 -5.40 32.80 12.64
CA HIS A 85 -6.33 31.94 13.38
C HIS A 85 -6.39 32.39 14.84
N PHE A 86 -7.54 32.90 15.26
CA PHE A 86 -7.79 33.40 16.61
C PHE A 86 -8.69 32.44 17.38
N ARG A 87 -8.44 32.33 18.68
CA ARG A 87 -9.43 31.87 19.67
C ARG A 87 -9.95 33.08 20.44
N LEU A 88 -11.26 33.24 20.44
CA LEU A 88 -11.96 34.36 21.05
C LEU A 88 -12.73 33.87 22.27
N GLU A 89 -12.58 34.53 23.40
CA GLU A 89 -13.50 34.40 24.52
C GLU A 89 -14.60 35.46 24.33
N THR A 90 -15.86 35.03 24.28
CA THR A 90 -17.00 35.93 24.10
C THR A 90 -17.85 35.97 25.37
N SER A 91 -18.31 37.15 25.78
CA SER A 91 -19.36 37.28 26.80
C SER A 91 -20.74 36.90 26.23
N ASP A 92 -21.73 36.70 27.11
CA ASP A 92 -23.12 36.42 26.71
C ASP A 92 -23.71 37.48 25.75
N ASP A 93 -23.25 38.73 25.87
CA ASP A 93 -23.63 39.85 25.00
C ASP A 93 -22.85 39.89 23.66
N SER A 94 -22.15 38.80 23.31
CA SER A 94 -21.37 38.69 22.07
C SER A 94 -20.19 39.66 21.95
N ARG A 95 -19.71 40.22 23.07
CA ARG A 95 -18.50 41.05 23.08
C ARG A 95 -17.28 40.16 23.26
N VAL A 96 -16.23 40.38 22.47
CA VAL A 96 -14.97 39.64 22.61
C VAL A 96 -14.25 40.18 23.85
N THR A 97 -14.19 39.39 24.92
CA THR A 97 -13.54 39.77 26.18
C THR A 97 -12.04 39.56 26.12
N SER A 98 -11.60 38.53 25.40
CA SER A 98 -10.19 38.27 25.14
C SER A 98 -10.02 37.57 23.78
N ALA A 99 -8.84 37.70 23.20
CA ALA A 99 -8.46 36.96 22.01
C ALA A 99 -7.04 36.44 22.17
N SER A 100 -6.77 35.26 21.63
CA SER A 100 -5.42 34.70 21.51
C SER A 100 -5.18 34.31 20.06
N LEU A 101 -4.00 34.68 19.53
CA LEU A 101 -3.59 34.27 18.20
C LEU A 101 -2.95 32.87 18.30
N LEU A 102 -3.57 31.90 17.64
CA LEU A 102 -3.13 30.52 17.61
C LEU A 102 -2.20 30.26 16.44
N ARG A 103 -2.47 30.82 15.25
CA ARG A 103 -1.70 30.55 14.02
C ARG A 103 -1.63 31.74 13.07
N ILE A 104 -0.58 31.78 12.25
CA ILE A 104 -0.38 32.72 11.14
C ILE A 104 -0.03 31.92 9.88
N GLY A 105 -0.67 32.20 8.75
CA GLY A 105 -0.27 31.71 7.42
C GLY A 105 -0.98 30.45 6.91
N CYS A 106 -1.68 29.68 7.75
CA CYS A 106 -2.18 28.35 7.41
C CYS A 106 -3.64 28.07 7.79
N ASP A 107 -4.41 27.53 6.83
CA ASP A 107 -5.64 26.72 7.04
C ASP A 107 -5.33 25.23 6.81
N LEU A 108 -4.24 24.73 7.41
CA LEU A 108 -3.71 23.38 7.14
C LEU A 108 -4.50 22.26 7.85
N ASN A 109 -5.42 22.61 8.75
CA ASN A 109 -6.31 21.63 9.34
C ASN A 109 -7.64 21.66 8.57
N ALA A 110 -7.85 20.64 7.74
CA ALA A 110 -9.14 19.99 7.80
C ALA A 110 -9.41 19.77 9.30
N LEU A 111 -10.42 20.45 9.85
CA LEU A 111 -11.05 20.01 11.08
C LEU A 111 -11.19 18.50 10.92
N ALA A 112 -10.47 17.74 11.78
CA ALA A 112 -10.78 16.34 11.95
C ALA A 112 -12.29 16.28 12.07
N ALA A 113 -12.93 15.52 11.19
CA ALA A 113 -14.38 15.44 11.07
C ALA A 113 -15.04 14.72 12.27
N GLY A 114 -14.52 14.96 13.48
CA GLY A 114 -15.08 14.54 14.75
C GLY A 114 -15.66 15.74 15.49
N ASP A 115 -16.98 15.70 15.66
CA ASP A 115 -17.76 16.35 16.72
C ASP A 115 -17.66 17.87 16.92
N ALA A 116 -17.28 18.65 15.89
CA ALA A 116 -17.50 20.09 15.92
C ALA A 116 -19.00 20.40 15.72
N VAL A 117 -19.69 20.80 16.80
CA VAL A 117 -21.08 21.28 16.74
C VAL A 117 -21.11 22.56 15.91
N GLU A 118 -21.75 22.49 14.74
CA GLU A 118 -21.98 23.66 13.90
C GLU A 118 -22.72 24.73 14.68
N THR A 119 -22.10 25.89 14.79
CA THR A 119 -22.70 27.01 15.50
C THR A 119 -23.72 27.68 14.58
N GLY A 120 -24.86 28.07 15.12
CA GLY A 120 -25.84 28.89 14.41
C GLY A 120 -25.37 30.33 14.14
N LEU A 121 -24.07 30.64 14.27
CA LEU A 121 -23.52 31.96 13.95
C LEU A 121 -23.27 32.04 12.45
N THR A 122 -24.06 32.87 11.78
CA THR A 122 -23.91 33.16 10.36
C THR A 122 -22.64 33.98 10.11
N GLU A 123 -22.02 33.81 8.95
CA GLU A 123 -20.86 34.60 8.48
C GLU A 123 -21.09 36.12 8.63
N GLY A 124 -22.32 36.57 8.40
CA GLY A 124 -22.73 37.97 8.59
C GLY A 124 -22.60 38.45 10.03
N GLN A 125 -22.98 37.64 11.02
CA GLN A 125 -22.89 38.00 12.44
C GLN A 125 -21.44 38.13 12.91
N VAL A 126 -20.59 37.22 12.45
CA VAL A 126 -19.15 37.24 12.72
C VAL A 126 -18.50 38.49 12.09
N CYS A 127 -18.87 38.83 10.86
CA CYS A 127 -18.38 40.04 10.20
C CYS A 127 -18.85 41.33 10.89
N GLU A 128 -20.09 41.36 11.40
CA GLU A 128 -20.58 42.49 12.19
C GLU A 128 -19.84 42.61 13.54
N TRP A 129 -19.52 41.49 14.20
CA TRP A 129 -18.73 41.50 15.45
C TRP A 129 -17.33 42.05 15.26
N ILE A 130 -16.64 41.65 14.19
CA ILE A 130 -15.25 42.05 13.94
C ILE A 130 -15.15 43.52 13.52
N LYS A 131 -16.20 44.09 12.93
CA LYS A 131 -16.29 45.51 12.58
C LYS A 131 -16.44 46.43 13.78
N ASP A 132 -16.79 45.91 14.96
CA ASP A 132 -16.81 46.69 16.19
C ASP A 132 -15.38 47.09 16.60
N GLU A 133 -15.14 48.39 16.78
CA GLU A 133 -13.80 48.92 17.08
C GLU A 133 -13.22 48.41 18.41
N GLU A 134 -14.04 48.04 19.40
CA GLU A 134 -13.55 47.47 20.65
C GLU A 134 -13.09 46.03 20.44
N ASN A 135 -13.86 45.21 19.71
CA ASN A 135 -13.44 43.85 19.34
C ASN A 135 -12.16 43.88 18.46
N LYS A 136 -12.08 44.82 17.52
CA LYS A 136 -10.89 45.03 16.68
C LYS A 136 -9.65 45.36 17.51
N LYS A 137 -9.75 46.20 18.54
CA LYS A 137 -8.63 46.46 19.47
C LYS A 137 -8.17 45.19 20.20
N VAL A 138 -9.10 44.32 20.60
CA VAL A 138 -8.77 43.04 21.27
C VAL A 138 -8.02 42.11 20.30
N LEU A 139 -8.48 41.98 19.06
CA LEU A 139 -7.79 41.19 18.02
C LEU A 139 -6.39 41.75 17.71
N VAL A 140 -6.27 43.07 17.54
CA VAL A 140 -4.97 43.72 17.34
C VAL A 140 -4.06 43.53 18.55
N SER A 141 -4.61 43.51 19.77
CA SER A 141 -3.86 43.20 20.98
C SER A 141 -3.31 41.79 21.00
N ALA A 142 -4.13 40.79 20.67
CA ALA A 142 -3.68 39.41 20.54
C ALA A 142 -2.57 39.26 19.48
N LEU A 143 -2.70 39.95 18.34
CA LEU A 143 -1.70 39.98 17.28
C LEU A 143 -0.37 40.62 17.73
N VAL A 144 -0.43 41.78 18.37
CA VAL A 144 0.74 42.49 18.91
C VAL A 144 1.46 41.64 19.96
N THR A 145 0.72 41.03 20.88
CA THR A 145 1.26 40.12 21.90
C THR A 145 1.91 38.91 21.25
N ALA A 146 1.29 38.27 20.26
CA ALA A 146 1.92 37.14 19.57
C ALA A 146 3.22 37.53 18.84
N ILE A 147 3.25 38.69 18.18
CA ILE A 147 4.44 39.15 17.43
C ILE A 147 5.60 39.53 18.38
N PHE A 148 5.34 40.32 19.43
CA PHE A 148 6.41 40.79 20.30
C PHE A 148 6.75 39.81 21.42
N ASP A 149 5.76 39.13 22.00
CA ASP A 149 5.99 38.32 23.20
C ASP A 149 6.30 36.86 22.84
N ARG A 150 5.85 36.38 21.66
CA ARG A 150 6.10 35.00 21.21
C ARG A 150 7.09 34.92 20.04
N LEU A 151 7.00 35.77 19.01
CA LEU A 151 7.90 35.69 17.86
C LEU A 151 9.24 36.42 18.03
N SER A 152 9.31 37.52 18.78
CA SER A 152 10.59 38.21 18.99
C SER A 152 11.65 37.37 19.72
N PRO A 153 11.31 36.54 20.73
CA PRO A 153 12.25 35.58 21.31
C PRO A 153 12.77 34.57 20.28
N VAL A 154 11.89 34.06 19.42
CA VAL A 154 12.26 33.14 18.32
C VAL A 154 13.23 33.81 17.35
N ALA A 155 12.96 35.06 16.94
CA ALA A 155 13.85 35.81 16.06
C ALA A 155 15.22 36.05 16.71
N ALA A 156 15.26 36.39 18.00
CA ALA A 156 16.51 36.57 18.74
C ALA A 156 17.31 35.25 18.86
N ALA A 157 16.63 34.12 19.04
CA ALA A 157 17.26 32.79 19.06
C ALA A 157 17.80 32.39 17.67
N LEU A 158 17.07 32.71 16.59
CA LEU A 158 17.56 32.51 15.22
C LEU A 158 18.79 33.37 14.92
N ASP A 159 18.83 34.61 15.40
CA ASP A 159 20.01 35.50 15.30
C ASP A 159 21.20 35.00 16.13
N ALA A 160 20.94 34.23 17.18
CA ALA A 160 21.94 33.57 18.02
C ALA A 160 22.39 32.19 17.50
N ASP A 161 21.99 31.83 16.28
CA ASP A 161 22.34 30.56 15.61
C ASP A 161 21.84 29.30 16.34
N VAL A 162 20.74 29.41 17.11
CA VAL A 162 20.09 28.25 17.73
C VAL A 162 19.61 27.28 16.65
N SER A 163 19.80 25.97 16.88
CA SER A 163 19.45 24.93 15.92
C SER A 163 17.93 24.72 15.81
N LEU A 164 17.45 24.63 14.58
CA LEU A 164 16.10 24.17 14.26
C LEU A 164 16.05 22.64 14.26
N ARG A 165 15.05 22.06 14.93
CA ARG A 165 14.76 20.63 14.87
C ARG A 165 13.51 20.36 14.03
N SER A 166 13.60 19.37 13.16
CA SER A 166 12.46 18.85 12.42
C SER A 166 11.67 17.83 13.24
N THR A 167 10.34 17.82 13.08
CA THR A 167 9.45 16.76 13.56
C THR A 167 9.12 15.70 12.50
N GLY A 168 9.74 15.78 11.32
CA GLY A 168 9.48 14.90 10.18
C GLY A 168 8.43 15.44 9.20
N PRO A 169 8.27 14.77 8.04
CA PRO A 169 7.35 15.18 6.98
C PRO A 169 5.88 15.05 7.42
N ARG A 170 5.05 16.02 7.01
CA ARG A 170 3.60 16.01 7.18
C ARG A 170 2.90 15.64 5.88
N THR A 171 1.90 14.78 5.98
CA THR A 171 0.94 14.54 4.89
C THR A 171 0.11 15.79 4.68
N PHE A 172 0.11 16.32 3.46
CA PHE A 172 -0.62 17.53 3.10
C PHE A 172 -1.53 17.28 1.90
N SER A 173 -2.75 17.79 1.97
CA SER A 173 -3.68 17.82 0.84
C SER A 173 -4.02 19.28 0.53
N PRO A 174 -3.45 19.87 -0.54
CA PRO A 174 -3.59 21.28 -0.86
C PRO A 174 -5.03 21.65 -1.22
N LYS A 175 -5.62 22.63 -0.52
CA LYS A 175 -6.79 23.35 -1.03
C LYS A 175 -6.32 24.40 -2.04
N LYS A 176 -6.93 24.41 -3.22
CA LYS A 176 -6.61 25.33 -4.34
C LYS A 176 -6.71 26.81 -3.96
N GLU A 177 -7.50 27.14 -2.95
CA GLU A 177 -7.81 28.51 -2.51
C GLU A 177 -6.77 29.10 -1.54
N VAL A 178 -6.06 28.26 -0.77
CA VAL A 178 -5.13 28.71 0.29
C VAL A 178 -3.87 29.39 -0.26
N PHE A 179 -3.48 29.09 -1.50
CA PHE A 179 -2.25 29.60 -2.12
C PHE A 179 -2.48 30.68 -3.18
N GLY A 180 -3.72 31.11 -3.37
CA GLY A 180 -4.06 32.28 -4.17
C GLY A 180 -3.74 33.58 -3.44
N ARG A 181 -2.46 33.92 -3.22
CA ARG A 181 -2.10 35.26 -2.75
C ARG A 181 -2.46 36.30 -3.82
N GLU A 182 -3.59 36.99 -3.62
CA GLU A 182 -4.02 38.14 -4.43
C GLU A 182 -3.05 39.32 -4.26
N GLY A 183 -2.00 39.33 -5.08
CA GLY A 183 -0.98 40.39 -5.03
C GLY A 183 0.05 40.35 -6.14
N SER A 184 0.27 39.21 -6.79
CA SER A 184 0.93 39.16 -8.09
C SER A 184 -0.13 39.20 -9.20
N SER A 185 -0.64 40.40 -9.48
CA SER A 185 -1.54 40.60 -10.63
C SER A 185 -0.91 40.24 -11.99
N GLU A 186 0.36 39.83 -12.04
CA GLU A 186 1.00 39.22 -13.21
C GLU A 186 2.08 38.23 -12.74
N LYS A 187 1.76 36.94 -12.59
CA LYS A 187 2.75 35.84 -12.65
C LYS A 187 2.05 34.48 -12.81
N TRP A 188 1.73 34.18 -14.07
CA TRP A 188 1.74 32.85 -14.69
C TRP A 188 0.73 31.75 -14.28
N LEU A 189 0.13 31.79 -13.08
CA LEU A 189 -0.68 30.68 -12.55
C LEU A 189 -2.17 30.67 -12.92
N GLN A 190 -2.65 31.60 -13.75
CA GLN A 190 -3.98 31.49 -14.38
C GLN A 190 -3.96 30.84 -15.77
N CYS A 191 -2.79 30.49 -16.33
CA CYS A 191 -2.71 29.88 -17.66
C CYS A 191 -2.12 28.46 -17.72
N ILE A 192 -1.64 27.87 -16.62
CA ILE A 192 -1.10 26.50 -16.65
C ILE A 192 -1.65 25.69 -15.47
N CYS A 193 -2.55 24.77 -15.83
CA CYS A 193 -3.09 23.61 -15.13
C CYS A 193 -2.46 23.22 -13.77
N GLY A 194 -3.29 23.08 -12.74
CA GLY A 194 -3.32 22.00 -11.71
C GLY A 194 -2.07 21.40 -11.04
N TYR A 195 -0.85 21.88 -11.31
CA TYR A 195 0.37 21.08 -11.14
C TYR A 195 1.20 21.33 -9.87
N TYR A 196 0.93 22.38 -9.10
CA TYR A 196 1.98 22.90 -8.20
C TYR A 196 2.08 22.29 -6.81
N PHE A 197 1.27 21.30 -6.43
CA PHE A 197 1.22 20.88 -5.02
C PHE A 197 1.35 19.38 -4.74
N ALA A 198 1.41 18.51 -5.75
CA ALA A 198 1.37 17.05 -5.55
C ALA A 198 2.71 16.43 -5.09
N ALA A 199 3.83 17.18 -5.16
CA ALA A 199 5.16 16.68 -4.81
C ALA A 199 5.89 17.50 -3.72
N ALA A 200 5.21 18.49 -3.15
CA ALA A 200 5.80 19.33 -2.11
C ALA A 200 5.86 18.61 -0.76
N GLN A 201 6.99 18.74 -0.08
CA GLN A 201 7.17 18.25 1.28
C GLN A 201 6.79 19.36 2.24
N LEU A 202 5.85 19.08 3.16
CA LEU A 202 5.64 19.91 4.33
C LEU A 202 6.45 19.37 5.50
N GLU A 203 7.21 20.21 6.16
CA GLU A 203 7.99 19.83 7.33
C GLU A 203 7.77 20.84 8.46
N ASP A 204 7.43 20.32 9.63
CA ASP A 204 7.28 21.12 10.84
C ASP A 204 8.66 21.21 11.53
N VAL A 205 9.10 22.42 11.84
CA VAL A 205 10.32 22.67 12.61
C VAL A 205 10.06 23.60 13.79
N TYR A 206 10.90 23.50 14.81
CA TYR A 206 10.84 24.33 16.00
C TYR A 206 12.25 24.60 16.54
N LEU A 207 12.40 25.63 17.38
CA LEU A 207 13.66 25.90 18.07
C LEU A 207 13.78 24.99 19.29
N GLU A 208 14.93 24.33 19.43
CA GLU A 208 15.15 23.36 20.53
C GLU A 208 15.02 24.00 21.93
N GLU A 209 15.43 25.25 22.08
CA GLU A 209 15.39 25.99 23.34
C GLU A 209 14.01 26.61 23.64
N ASP A 210 13.17 26.80 22.62
CA ASP A 210 11.85 27.42 22.75
C ASP A 210 10.83 26.78 21.80
N PRO A 211 10.16 25.70 22.22
CA PRO A 211 9.13 25.04 21.40
C PRO A 211 7.81 25.84 21.35
N SER A 212 7.74 27.06 21.90
CA SER A 212 6.49 27.84 21.95
C SER A 212 5.97 28.25 20.56
N ALA A 213 6.82 28.24 19.54
CA ALA A 213 6.44 28.41 18.15
C ALA A 213 6.90 27.22 17.30
N ARG A 214 6.01 26.77 16.43
CA ARG A 214 6.28 25.75 15.41
C ARG A 214 6.05 26.35 14.03
N PHE A 215 6.95 26.10 13.11
CA PHE A 215 6.90 26.60 11.75
C PHE A 215 6.71 25.44 10.79
N THR A 216 5.74 25.53 9.88
CA THR A 216 5.59 24.57 8.78
C THR A 216 6.20 25.18 7.53
N PHE A 217 7.14 24.45 6.94
CA PHE A 217 7.80 24.82 5.72
C PHE A 217 7.25 24.05 4.54
N TYR A 218 7.18 24.73 3.40
CA TYR A 218 6.91 24.18 2.09
C TYR A 218 8.24 24.06 1.34
N LEU A 219 8.58 22.84 0.92
CA LEU A 219 9.72 22.56 0.06
C LEU A 219 9.24 21.84 -1.20
N ASP A 220 9.40 22.48 -2.36
CA ASP A 220 9.23 21.82 -3.66
C ASP A 220 10.60 21.41 -4.20
N PRO A 221 10.97 20.13 -4.22
CA PRO A 221 12.28 19.71 -4.71
C PRO A 221 12.52 20.01 -6.21
N LEU A 222 11.49 20.43 -6.95
CA LEU A 222 11.57 20.79 -8.37
C LEU A 222 11.67 22.31 -8.61
N GLU A 223 11.33 23.15 -7.63
CA GLU A 223 11.48 24.61 -7.75
C GLU A 223 12.93 25.01 -7.42
N PRO A 224 13.60 25.86 -8.23
CA PRO A 224 14.96 26.30 -7.92
C PRO A 224 15.01 26.97 -6.53
N LEU A 225 16.00 26.57 -5.74
CA LEU A 225 16.30 27.16 -4.44
C LEU A 225 16.54 28.66 -4.61
N ASN A 226 15.74 29.47 -3.91
CA ASN A 226 15.81 30.92 -3.79
C ASN A 226 16.14 31.72 -5.06
N SER A 227 15.19 32.52 -5.54
CA SER A 227 15.54 33.61 -6.45
C SER A 227 16.46 34.63 -5.75
N GLU A 228 17.52 35.12 -6.41
CA GLU A 228 18.34 36.27 -5.94
C GLU A 228 17.53 37.59 -5.78
N ASP A 229 16.23 37.55 -6.09
CA ASP A 229 15.33 38.69 -6.01
C ASP A 229 14.47 38.50 -4.76
N PRO A 230 14.67 39.32 -3.70
CA PRO A 230 13.95 39.18 -2.43
C PRO A 230 12.43 39.37 -2.57
N THR A 231 11.93 39.76 -3.75
CA THR A 231 10.51 39.89 -4.10
C THR A 231 9.91 38.66 -4.83
N LYS A 232 10.69 37.60 -5.06
CA LYS A 232 10.25 36.35 -5.72
C LYS A 232 10.18 35.17 -4.75
N ASN A 233 9.51 34.09 -5.18
CA ASN A 233 9.33 32.86 -4.41
C ASN A 233 10.66 32.34 -3.84
N VAL A 234 10.59 31.86 -2.60
CA VAL A 234 11.72 31.37 -1.83
C VAL A 234 11.36 29.92 -1.54
N ASN A 235 12.19 29.00 -2.02
CA ASN A 235 12.01 27.58 -1.81
C ASN A 235 13.23 27.14 -0.98
N PRO A 236 13.07 26.74 0.29
CA PRO A 236 11.80 26.55 1.04
C PRO A 236 11.10 27.85 1.50
N GLU A 237 9.77 27.83 1.65
CA GLU A 237 8.94 28.94 2.20
C GLU A 237 8.28 28.55 3.53
N VAL A 238 8.30 29.43 4.53
CA VAL A 238 7.46 29.31 5.73
C VAL A 238 6.01 29.59 5.36
N VAL A 239 5.16 28.55 5.41
CA VAL A 239 3.73 28.66 5.10
C VAL A 239 2.85 28.74 6.34
N CYS A 240 3.35 28.34 7.51
CA CYS A 240 2.59 28.35 8.76
C CYS A 240 3.48 28.68 9.95
N CYS A 241 2.96 29.48 10.88
CA CYS A 241 3.49 29.61 12.22
C CYS A 241 2.38 29.30 13.22
N GLN A 242 2.56 28.28 14.04
CA GLN A 242 1.64 27.87 15.11
C GLN A 242 2.24 28.21 16.47
N PHE A 243 1.47 28.89 17.31
CA PHE A 243 1.82 29.13 18.70
C PHE A 243 1.28 27.99 19.56
N LEU A 244 2.17 27.32 20.29
CA LEU A 244 1.76 26.37 21.32
C LEU A 244 1.36 27.16 22.55
N GLU A 245 0.11 27.01 22.98
CA GLU A 245 -0.31 27.60 24.25
C GLU A 245 0.50 26.98 25.38
N LYS A 246 1.19 27.84 26.11
CA LYS A 246 1.85 27.48 27.36
C LYS A 246 0.73 27.15 28.35
N LYS A 247 0.26 25.89 28.36
CA LYS A 247 -0.67 25.39 29.36
C LYS A 247 -0.07 25.66 30.74
N MET A 248 -0.55 26.72 31.38
CA MET A 248 -0.03 27.20 32.65
C MET A 248 -0.61 26.32 33.75
N GLY A 249 0.04 25.18 34.02
CA GLY A 249 -0.34 24.27 35.11
C GLY A 249 -0.42 22.78 34.76
N GLU A 250 -0.10 22.38 33.53
CA GLU A 250 0.33 21.00 33.26
C GLU A 250 1.85 21.08 33.06
N GLU A 251 2.61 20.67 34.08
CA GLU A 251 3.87 19.99 33.78
C GLU A 251 3.54 19.02 32.66
N LEU A 252 4.15 19.20 31.49
CA LEU A 252 4.19 18.13 30.49
C LEU A 252 4.85 16.97 31.22
N GLY A 253 4.02 16.08 31.76
CA GLY A 253 4.41 14.73 31.98
C GLY A 253 5.05 14.32 30.68
N ARG A 254 6.33 13.96 30.76
CA ARG A 254 6.77 12.84 29.94
C ARG A 254 5.63 11.82 29.98
N CYS A 255 5.23 11.30 28.82
CA CYS A 255 4.47 10.06 28.82
C CYS A 255 5.41 9.00 29.41
N GLU A 256 5.53 9.00 30.73
CA GLU A 256 6.23 7.97 31.46
C GLU A 256 5.37 6.74 31.30
N LEU A 257 6.02 5.69 30.82
CA LEU A 257 5.41 4.39 30.72
C LEU A 257 4.77 4.09 32.07
N SER A 258 3.43 4.03 32.08
CA SER A 258 2.67 3.78 33.30
C SER A 258 3.31 2.58 34.02
N PRO A 259 3.50 2.61 35.35
CA PRO A 259 4.16 1.52 36.09
C PRO A 259 3.41 0.18 35.98
N PHE A 260 2.23 0.18 35.35
CA PHE A 260 1.46 -1.00 34.99
C PHE A 260 1.80 -1.59 33.62
N PHE A 261 2.77 -1.02 32.89
CA PHE A 261 3.16 -1.43 31.54
C PHE A 261 4.68 -1.55 31.41
N CYS A 262 5.15 -2.50 30.61
CA CYS A 262 6.54 -2.65 30.22
C CYS A 262 6.74 -2.20 28.76
N PRO A 263 7.95 -1.69 28.39
CA PRO A 263 8.24 -1.31 27.01
C PRO A 263 8.30 -2.57 26.12
N ALA A 264 8.27 -2.46 24.80
CA ALA A 264 8.50 -3.63 23.94
C ALA A 264 9.88 -4.26 24.25
N PRO A 265 9.99 -5.59 24.44
CA PRO A 265 11.26 -6.22 24.76
C PRO A 265 12.25 -6.12 23.59
N LEU A 266 13.52 -5.84 23.92
CA LEU A 266 14.59 -5.76 22.93
C LEU A 266 15.06 -7.16 22.55
N ALA A 267 15.03 -7.48 21.26
CA ALA A 267 15.44 -8.76 20.71
C ALA A 267 16.26 -8.55 19.43
N THR A 268 17.38 -9.28 19.27
CA THR A 268 18.22 -9.24 18.07
C THR A 268 18.08 -10.57 17.32
N ASN A 269 17.50 -10.51 16.12
CA ASN A 269 17.16 -11.68 15.31
C ASN A 269 16.19 -12.66 15.99
N ALA A 270 15.27 -12.14 16.80
CA ALA A 270 14.20 -12.89 17.47
C ALA A 270 12.88 -12.11 17.41
N HIS A 271 11.77 -12.81 17.58
CA HIS A 271 10.40 -12.26 17.55
C HIS A 271 9.58 -12.72 18.76
N LEU A 272 8.49 -12.01 19.05
CA LEU A 272 7.52 -12.40 20.08
C LEU A 272 6.56 -13.47 19.54
N VAL A 273 6.34 -14.53 20.31
CA VAL A 273 5.47 -15.65 19.94
C VAL A 273 3.98 -15.34 20.18
N GLN A 274 3.66 -14.34 21.01
CA GLN A 274 2.28 -13.89 21.28
C GLN A 274 2.13 -12.40 20.95
N LEU A 275 1.26 -12.08 19.98
CA LEU A 275 1.06 -10.72 19.44
C LEU A 275 -0.02 -9.90 20.18
N ASP A 276 -0.85 -10.53 21.02
CA ASP A 276 -2.04 -9.89 21.62
C ASP A 276 -1.84 -9.27 23.01
N THR A 277 -0.62 -9.30 23.57
CA THR A 277 -0.39 -8.80 24.92
C THR A 277 -0.14 -7.30 24.92
N GLN A 278 -0.94 -6.54 25.69
CA GLN A 278 -0.77 -5.10 25.89
C GLN A 278 0.40 -4.75 26.84
N PHE A 279 1.40 -5.64 27.01
CA PHE A 279 2.56 -5.53 27.91
C PHE A 279 2.23 -5.05 29.33
N ARG A 280 1.12 -5.52 29.89
CA ARG A 280 0.66 -5.15 31.23
C ARG A 280 1.47 -5.89 32.30
N ARG A 281 1.52 -5.32 33.50
CA ARG A 281 2.14 -5.95 34.67
C ARG A 281 1.54 -7.33 34.91
N GLY A 282 2.41 -8.34 35.01
CA GLY A 282 2.03 -9.75 35.14
C GLY A 282 1.98 -10.50 33.81
N ASP A 283 2.00 -9.80 32.67
CA ASP A 283 2.06 -10.45 31.35
C ASP A 283 3.39 -11.18 31.21
N VAL A 284 3.33 -12.40 30.69
CA VAL A 284 4.48 -13.23 30.35
C VAL A 284 4.58 -13.25 28.84
N VAL A 285 5.77 -12.93 28.31
CA VAL A 285 6.05 -13.01 26.88
C VAL A 285 7.15 -14.03 26.63
N ASN A 286 6.96 -14.80 25.56
CA ASN A 286 7.95 -15.75 25.08
C ASN A 286 8.56 -15.19 23.78
N LEU A 287 9.89 -15.27 23.69
CA LEU A 287 10.70 -14.84 22.56
C LEU A 287 11.27 -16.07 21.86
N GLU A 288 11.26 -16.05 20.53
CA GLU A 288 11.85 -17.10 19.69
C GLU A 288 12.77 -16.49 18.63
N CYS A 289 13.92 -17.11 18.40
CA CYS A 289 14.82 -16.73 17.31
C CYS A 289 14.10 -16.82 15.96
N HIS A 290 14.43 -15.94 15.03
CA HIS A 290 13.97 -16.09 13.65
C HIS A 290 14.47 -17.41 13.06
N THR A 291 13.72 -17.95 12.10
CA THR A 291 14.14 -19.13 11.33
C THR A 291 15.53 -18.92 10.75
N GLY A 292 16.42 -19.89 10.96
CA GLY A 292 17.83 -19.83 10.55
C GLY A 292 18.78 -19.21 11.57
N PHE A 293 18.28 -18.80 12.74
CA PHE A 293 19.09 -18.34 13.84
C PHE A 293 18.94 -19.27 15.05
N THR A 294 20.05 -19.54 15.71
CA THR A 294 20.12 -20.29 16.96
C THR A 294 20.32 -19.33 18.12
N TYR A 295 19.70 -19.66 19.25
CA TYR A 295 19.82 -18.89 20.47
C TYR A 295 21.28 -18.89 20.96
N LEU A 296 21.86 -17.70 21.15
CA LEU A 296 23.20 -17.54 21.71
C LEU A 296 23.11 -17.23 23.21
N GLU A 297 22.39 -16.16 23.57
CA GLU A 297 22.27 -15.67 24.94
C GLU A 297 21.02 -14.79 25.13
N GLY A 298 20.62 -14.56 26.38
CA GLY A 298 19.46 -13.74 26.76
C GLY A 298 18.42 -14.49 27.60
N ASP A 299 17.21 -13.95 27.72
CA ASP A 299 16.11 -14.62 28.43
C ASP A 299 14.90 -14.81 27.50
N LEU A 300 14.60 -16.07 27.17
CA LEU A 300 13.53 -16.42 26.21
C LEU A 300 12.12 -16.30 26.80
N GLN A 301 11.99 -16.29 28.11
CA GLN A 301 10.72 -16.11 28.81
C GLN A 301 10.88 -15.03 29.89
N ILE A 302 10.13 -13.95 29.72
CA ILE A 302 10.23 -12.77 30.57
C ILE A 302 8.82 -12.34 30.96
N TYR A 303 8.66 -11.75 32.13
CA TYR A 303 7.38 -11.21 32.59
C TYR A 303 7.50 -9.75 32.99
N CYS A 304 6.43 -9.00 32.78
CA CYS A 304 6.40 -7.59 33.08
C CYS A 304 6.19 -7.38 34.58
N ASN A 305 7.09 -6.65 35.23
CA ASN A 305 6.98 -6.31 36.65
C ASN A 305 7.43 -4.86 36.90
N VAL A 306 7.31 -4.39 38.15
CA VAL A 306 7.77 -3.05 38.53
C VAL A 306 9.30 -3.03 38.55
N SER A 307 9.89 -1.97 37.99
CA SER A 307 11.32 -1.69 38.06
C SER A 307 11.80 -1.63 39.53
N ASP A 308 13.02 -2.10 39.80
CA ASP A 308 13.62 -2.01 41.14
C ASP A 308 13.83 -0.55 41.59
N ASP A 309 13.92 0.37 40.64
CA ASP A 309 14.09 1.81 40.87
C ASP A 309 12.75 2.56 40.97
N HIS A 310 11.61 1.84 40.98
CA HIS A 310 10.23 2.35 41.08
C HIS A 310 9.71 3.22 39.91
N ASP A 311 10.56 3.58 38.95
CA ASP A 311 10.16 4.33 37.76
C ASP A 311 9.81 3.39 36.58
N GLY A 312 8.54 2.98 36.49
CA GLY A 312 7.99 2.24 35.34
C GLY A 312 8.04 0.70 35.44
N GLY A 313 7.53 0.03 34.40
CA GLY A 313 7.61 -1.43 34.25
C GLY A 313 8.92 -1.88 33.60
N GLN A 314 9.46 -3.00 34.08
CA GLN A 314 10.70 -3.63 33.62
C GLN A 314 10.47 -5.12 33.37
N TRP A 315 11.05 -5.65 32.30
CA TRP A 315 11.05 -7.09 32.04
C TRP A 315 11.96 -7.82 33.00
N LYS A 316 11.42 -8.86 33.63
CA LYS A 316 12.14 -9.69 34.59
C LYS A 316 11.99 -11.16 34.24
N VAL A 317 12.98 -11.95 34.59
CA VAL A 317 12.88 -13.42 34.58
C VAL A 317 12.26 -13.91 35.87
N ALA A 318 11.78 -15.17 35.90
CA ALA A 318 11.04 -15.77 37.01
C ALA A 318 11.68 -15.62 38.40
N ASP A 319 13.01 -15.45 38.48
CA ASP A 319 13.75 -15.24 39.73
C ASP A 319 13.73 -13.78 40.24
N GLY A 320 13.12 -12.86 39.49
CA GLY A 320 12.98 -11.45 39.81
C GLY A 320 14.14 -10.55 39.34
N THR A 321 15.14 -11.11 38.65
CA THR A 321 16.23 -10.32 38.05
C THR A 321 15.84 -9.71 36.70
N VAL A 322 16.53 -8.63 36.31
CA VAL A 322 16.28 -7.92 35.04
C VAL A 322 16.60 -8.83 33.86
N ALA A 323 15.65 -8.96 32.93
CA ALA A 323 15.81 -9.79 31.77
C ALA A 323 16.92 -9.28 30.83
N LYS A 324 17.74 -10.20 30.34
CA LYS A 324 18.79 -9.95 29.34
C LYS A 324 18.18 -10.00 27.93
N PRO A 325 18.57 -9.08 27.03
CA PRO A 325 18.13 -9.11 25.64
C PRO A 325 18.46 -10.44 24.97
N VAL A 326 17.51 -10.99 24.22
CA VAL A 326 17.74 -12.21 23.42
C VAL A 326 18.60 -11.88 22.21
N VAL A 327 19.70 -12.61 22.07
CA VAL A 327 20.63 -12.55 20.95
C VAL A 327 20.62 -13.90 20.26
N CYS A 328 20.24 -13.91 18.99
CA CYS A 328 20.31 -15.11 18.15
C CYS A 328 21.37 -14.93 17.06
N VAL A 329 22.15 -15.99 16.83
CA VAL A 329 23.22 -16.04 15.82
C VAL A 329 22.84 -16.95 14.66
N PRO A 330 23.27 -16.67 13.42
CA PRO A 330 22.98 -17.53 12.28
C PRO A 330 23.44 -18.97 12.53
N GLN A 331 22.61 -19.95 12.16
CA GLN A 331 22.97 -21.36 12.20
C GLN A 331 24.05 -21.66 11.14
N GLN A 332 25.05 -22.49 11.45
CA GLN A 332 26.21 -22.73 10.57
C GLN A 332 25.83 -23.28 9.18
N ASP A 333 24.66 -23.91 9.06
CA ASP A 333 24.16 -24.50 7.81
C ASP A 333 23.02 -23.70 7.19
N PHE A 334 22.90 -22.40 7.51
CA PHE A 334 21.82 -21.56 7.03
C PHE A 334 22.37 -20.31 6.35
N CYS A 335 21.92 -20.05 5.12
CA CYS A 335 22.22 -18.84 4.39
C CYS A 335 21.19 -17.76 4.67
N LEU A 336 21.67 -16.56 5.00
CA LEU A 336 20.82 -15.38 5.09
C LEU A 336 20.27 -15.05 3.70
N LEU A 337 18.94 -14.87 3.61
CA LEU A 337 18.31 -14.43 2.37
C LEU A 337 18.89 -13.07 1.96
N PRO A 338 19.36 -12.92 0.72
CA PRO A 338 19.97 -11.67 0.28
C PRO A 338 18.89 -10.59 0.16
N LEU A 339 19.21 -9.38 0.62
CA LEU A 339 18.43 -8.19 0.30
C LEU A 339 18.65 -7.85 -1.18
N VAL A 340 17.61 -7.97 -1.99
CA VAL A 340 17.67 -7.71 -3.44
C VAL A 340 17.25 -6.26 -3.69
N SER A 341 18.18 -5.40 -4.10
CA SER A 341 17.84 -4.01 -4.45
C SER A 341 16.93 -3.97 -5.69
N ASN A 342 15.75 -3.33 -5.56
CA ASN A 342 14.72 -3.26 -6.61
C ASN A 342 14.25 -4.64 -7.11
N GLY A 343 14.28 -5.62 -6.21
CA GLY A 343 13.84 -6.99 -6.44
C GLY A 343 13.35 -7.62 -5.15
N TYR A 344 13.05 -8.90 -5.21
CA TYR A 344 12.69 -9.71 -4.06
C TYR A 344 13.05 -11.17 -4.31
N VAL A 345 13.17 -11.94 -3.23
CA VAL A 345 13.29 -13.39 -3.31
C VAL A 345 11.90 -13.96 -3.56
N TYR A 346 11.68 -14.52 -4.74
CA TYR A 346 10.38 -15.07 -5.15
C TYR A 346 10.13 -16.44 -4.53
N ASN A 347 11.16 -17.28 -4.47
CA ASN A 347 11.07 -18.62 -3.91
C ASN A 347 12.39 -19.00 -3.23
N VAL A 348 12.31 -19.79 -2.16
CA VAL A 348 13.42 -20.34 -1.39
C VAL A 348 13.12 -21.81 -1.17
N THR A 349 13.93 -22.73 -1.72
CA THR A 349 13.81 -24.15 -1.33
C THR A 349 14.38 -24.36 0.06
N GLU A 350 13.86 -25.34 0.81
CA GLU A 350 14.45 -25.81 2.08
C GLU A 350 14.75 -24.70 3.12
N GLN A 351 13.95 -23.62 3.06
CA GLN A 351 13.96 -22.47 3.97
C GLN A 351 15.31 -21.75 4.10
N GLY A 352 16.30 -21.98 3.23
CA GLY A 352 17.60 -21.30 3.30
C GLY A 352 18.72 -22.11 3.97
N THR A 353 18.50 -23.40 4.25
CA THR A 353 19.56 -24.34 4.64
C THR A 353 20.61 -24.56 3.52
N MET A 354 21.78 -25.11 3.85
CA MET A 354 22.83 -25.41 2.87
C MET A 354 22.30 -26.31 1.75
N GLY A 355 22.45 -25.88 0.49
CA GLY A 355 21.81 -26.53 -0.67
C GLY A 355 20.50 -25.87 -1.12
N SER A 356 19.94 -24.95 -0.34
CA SER A 356 18.76 -24.17 -0.71
C SER A 356 19.02 -23.34 -1.97
N VAL A 357 18.06 -23.35 -2.88
CA VAL A 357 18.06 -22.54 -4.10
C VAL A 357 17.04 -21.44 -3.94
N ILE A 358 17.47 -20.20 -4.14
CA ILE A 358 16.59 -19.05 -4.21
C ILE A 358 16.39 -18.59 -5.65
N GLU A 359 15.19 -18.12 -5.93
CA GLU A 359 14.84 -17.48 -7.18
C GLU A 359 14.65 -15.98 -6.95
N LEU A 360 15.38 -15.17 -7.71
CA LEU A 360 15.40 -13.71 -7.58
C LEU A 360 14.54 -13.10 -8.69
N HIS A 361 13.60 -12.26 -8.30
CA HIS A 361 12.76 -11.49 -9.22
C HIS A 361 13.01 -10.01 -9.04
N CYS A 362 12.89 -9.25 -10.13
CA CYS A 362 12.89 -7.80 -10.07
C CYS A 362 11.49 -7.32 -9.66
N GLN A 363 11.42 -6.21 -8.93
CA GLN A 363 10.16 -5.50 -8.71
C GLN A 363 9.62 -5.00 -10.05
N ASP A 364 8.31 -4.83 -10.13
CA ASP A 364 7.66 -4.35 -11.35
C ASP A 364 8.31 -3.05 -11.86
N GLY A 365 8.66 -3.03 -13.14
CA GLY A 365 9.36 -1.90 -13.77
C GLY A 365 10.90 -1.98 -13.75
N PHE A 366 11.48 -2.96 -13.06
CA PHE A 366 12.91 -3.26 -13.11
C PHE A 366 13.16 -4.53 -13.94
N GLN A 367 14.23 -4.53 -14.73
CA GLN A 367 14.63 -5.68 -15.54
C GLN A 367 15.98 -6.18 -15.04
N ASP A 368 16.12 -7.49 -14.85
CA ASP A 368 17.39 -8.10 -14.49
C ASP A 368 18.41 -7.81 -15.61
N PRO A 369 19.50 -7.06 -15.33
CA PRO A 369 20.48 -6.67 -16.35
C PRO A 369 21.17 -7.86 -17.01
N ARG A 370 21.07 -9.06 -16.42
CA ARG A 370 21.64 -10.30 -16.96
C ARG A 370 20.82 -10.88 -18.11
N SER A 371 19.57 -10.45 -18.30
CA SER A 371 18.64 -10.79 -19.41
C SER A 371 18.33 -12.28 -19.67
N GLN A 372 19.17 -13.20 -19.20
CA GLN A 372 19.00 -14.65 -19.34
C GLN A 372 18.30 -15.21 -18.09
N VAL A 373 17.17 -15.91 -18.31
CA VAL A 373 16.33 -16.52 -17.27
C VAL A 373 17.14 -17.47 -16.38
N GLU A 374 18.22 -18.05 -16.91
CA GLU A 374 19.07 -19.02 -16.23
C GLU A 374 19.94 -18.42 -15.11
N GLN A 375 20.13 -17.09 -15.05
CA GLN A 375 20.97 -16.43 -14.03
C GLN A 375 20.19 -15.84 -12.85
N ARG A 376 18.88 -16.12 -12.76
CA ARG A 376 18.01 -15.64 -11.67
C ARG A 376 18.03 -16.50 -10.42
N THR A 377 18.82 -17.57 -10.40
CA THR A 377 18.91 -18.46 -9.24
C THR A 377 20.23 -18.31 -8.49
N ALA A 378 20.18 -18.50 -7.18
CA ALA A 378 21.36 -18.57 -6.33
C ALA A 378 21.27 -19.77 -5.37
N LEU A 379 22.39 -20.42 -5.07
CA LEU A 379 22.46 -21.58 -4.17
C LEU A 379 23.15 -21.21 -2.86
N CYS A 380 22.57 -21.64 -1.75
CA CYS A 380 23.18 -21.54 -0.44
C CYS A 380 24.41 -22.47 -0.36
N GLY A 381 25.60 -21.87 -0.39
CA GLY A 381 26.88 -22.59 -0.32
C GLY A 381 27.44 -22.71 1.10
N GLY A 382 28.56 -23.43 1.24
CA GLY A 382 29.20 -23.74 2.53
C GLY A 382 29.75 -22.56 3.35
N LEU A 383 29.55 -21.31 2.89
CA LEU A 383 29.94 -20.09 3.60
C LEU A 383 28.75 -19.36 4.24
N GLY A 384 27.55 -19.97 4.26
CA GLY A 384 26.34 -19.31 4.76
C GLY A 384 25.88 -18.15 3.87
N GLN A 385 26.25 -18.17 2.59
CA GLN A 385 25.88 -17.15 1.61
C GLN A 385 25.37 -17.79 0.30
N PHE A 386 24.43 -17.11 -0.35
CA PHE A 386 23.91 -17.50 -1.65
C PHE A 386 24.88 -17.12 -2.79
N GLN A 387 25.30 -18.11 -3.57
CA GLN A 387 26.14 -17.94 -4.77
C GLN A 387 25.26 -17.86 -6.02
N VAL A 388 25.38 -16.78 -6.79
CA VAL A 388 24.51 -16.48 -7.93
C VAL A 388 25.09 -17.04 -9.23
N GLY A 389 24.23 -17.51 -10.15
CA GLY A 389 24.65 -17.88 -11.52
C GLY A 389 24.63 -19.36 -11.86
N ILE A 390 23.78 -20.16 -11.19
CA ILE A 390 23.68 -21.59 -11.45
C ILE A 390 22.70 -21.86 -12.59
N SER A 391 23.17 -22.58 -13.62
CA SER A 391 22.32 -22.95 -14.76
C SER A 391 21.12 -23.79 -14.31
N ARG A 392 20.03 -23.75 -15.08
CA ARG A 392 18.83 -24.57 -14.82
C ARG A 392 19.18 -26.07 -14.74
N VAL A 393 20.10 -26.52 -15.60
CA VAL A 393 20.59 -27.90 -15.65
C VAL A 393 21.34 -28.27 -14.36
N SER A 394 22.26 -27.41 -13.91
CA SER A 394 23.01 -27.63 -12.66
C SER A 394 22.08 -27.65 -11.44
N ARG A 395 21.04 -26.79 -11.43
CA ARG A 395 20.01 -26.77 -10.39
C ARG A 395 19.22 -28.08 -10.33
N ASP A 396 18.76 -28.56 -11.48
CA ASP A 396 17.93 -29.78 -11.55
C ASP A 396 18.77 -31.02 -11.21
N LEU A 397 20.06 -31.04 -11.56
CA LEU A 397 21.02 -32.06 -11.10
C LEU A 397 21.22 -32.04 -9.57
N ILE A 398 21.43 -30.87 -8.97
CA ILE A 398 21.58 -30.74 -7.50
C ILE A 398 20.33 -31.22 -6.77
N ARG A 399 19.14 -30.84 -7.26
CA ARG A 399 17.86 -31.31 -6.69
C ARG A 399 17.71 -32.82 -6.79
N ALA A 400 18.05 -33.41 -7.93
CA ALA A 400 18.04 -34.85 -8.11
C ALA A 400 19.02 -35.54 -7.15
N THR A 401 20.24 -35.01 -7.00
CA THR A 401 21.25 -35.56 -6.08
C THR A 401 20.78 -35.51 -4.62
N ASN A 402 20.21 -34.39 -4.18
CA ASN A 402 19.69 -34.24 -2.81
C ASN A 402 18.51 -35.18 -2.54
N LEU A 403 17.55 -35.26 -3.47
CA LEU A 403 16.42 -36.19 -3.36
C LEU A 403 16.89 -37.64 -3.21
N VAL A 404 17.89 -38.04 -4.00
CA VAL A 404 18.46 -39.40 -3.91
C VAL A 404 19.21 -39.61 -2.59
N GLN A 405 19.90 -38.57 -2.09
CA GLN A 405 20.56 -38.62 -0.79
C GLN A 405 19.55 -38.76 0.37
N ASP A 406 18.46 -38.00 0.37
CA ASP A 406 17.41 -38.10 1.39
C ASP A 406 16.80 -39.51 1.44
N VAL A 407 16.53 -40.09 0.27
CA VAL A 407 16.06 -41.48 0.15
C VAL A 407 17.10 -42.47 0.67
N LEU A 408 18.39 -42.26 0.41
CA LEU A 408 19.46 -43.10 0.95
C LEU A 408 19.56 -43.00 2.47
N ASP A 409 19.43 -41.81 3.03
CA ASP A 409 19.49 -41.61 4.49
C ASP A 409 18.28 -42.26 5.18
N GLU A 410 17.08 -42.19 4.58
CA GLU A 410 15.89 -42.89 5.08
C GLU A 410 16.07 -44.42 5.00
N LEU A 411 16.59 -44.92 3.88
CA LEU A 411 16.91 -46.33 3.69
C LEU A 411 17.97 -46.82 4.69
N GLU A 412 19.06 -46.09 4.90
CA GLU A 412 20.12 -46.50 5.82
C GLU A 412 19.67 -46.43 7.28
N SER A 413 18.88 -45.42 7.65
CA SER A 413 18.23 -45.33 8.96
C SER A 413 17.32 -46.53 9.25
N TYR A 414 16.48 -46.90 8.27
CA TYR A 414 15.58 -48.05 8.41
C TYR A 414 16.34 -49.38 8.57
N TRP A 415 17.45 -49.56 7.85
CA TRP A 415 18.26 -50.79 7.93
C TRP A 415 19.20 -50.83 9.13
N ALA A 416 19.55 -49.67 9.71
CA ALA A 416 20.30 -49.57 10.96
C ALA A 416 19.45 -49.94 12.19
N MET A 417 18.11 -49.84 12.10
CA MET A 417 17.21 -50.39 13.11
C MET A 417 17.28 -51.92 13.04
N ASP A 418 17.95 -52.54 14.02
CA ASP A 418 18.26 -53.97 14.09
C ASP A 418 17.03 -54.86 13.79
N THR A 419 16.93 -55.36 12.56
CA THR A 419 15.83 -56.20 12.07
C THR A 419 15.86 -57.63 12.62
N ARG A 420 16.76 -57.94 13.56
CA ARG A 420 16.87 -59.28 14.15
C ARG A 420 15.66 -59.72 15.00
N GLU A 421 14.71 -58.83 15.30
CA GLU A 421 13.50 -59.19 16.06
C GLU A 421 12.16 -59.14 15.29
N SER A 422 12.10 -58.80 14.00
CA SER A 422 10.81 -58.61 13.33
C SER A 422 10.58 -59.41 12.04
N ASP A 423 10.44 -60.73 12.16
CA ASP A 423 9.69 -61.53 11.18
C ASP A 423 8.19 -61.16 11.14
N THR A 424 7.70 -60.33 12.09
CA THR A 424 6.28 -60.01 12.24
C THR A 424 5.82 -58.71 11.58
N ASN A 425 6.70 -57.91 10.95
CA ASN A 425 6.32 -56.58 10.45
C ASN A 425 6.51 -56.37 8.93
N TRP A 426 6.25 -57.41 8.14
CA TRP A 426 6.28 -57.34 6.66
C TRP A 426 5.36 -56.25 6.08
N ARG A 427 4.29 -55.86 6.78
CA ARG A 427 3.41 -54.74 6.36
C ARG A 427 4.09 -53.38 6.47
N ALA A 428 4.86 -53.15 7.54
CA ALA A 428 5.63 -51.92 7.69
C ALA A 428 6.76 -51.85 6.65
N LEU A 429 7.40 -52.99 6.35
CA LEU A 429 8.40 -53.08 5.29
C LEU A 429 7.79 -52.76 3.91
N MET A 430 6.64 -53.34 3.56
CA MET A 430 5.95 -53.07 2.29
C MET A 430 5.48 -51.61 2.17
N GLN A 431 4.99 -51.02 3.27
CA GLN A 431 4.58 -49.61 3.29
C GLN A 431 5.78 -48.67 3.15
N PHE A 432 6.89 -49.00 3.81
CA PHE A 432 8.15 -48.28 3.68
C PHE A 432 8.69 -48.37 2.26
N GLU A 433 8.75 -49.58 1.68
CA GLU A 433 9.22 -49.80 0.30
C GLU A 433 8.39 -49.04 -0.73
N TYR A 434 7.07 -49.02 -0.59
CA TYR A 434 6.19 -48.28 -1.48
C TYR A 434 6.41 -46.76 -1.34
N ARG A 435 6.60 -46.28 -0.11
CA ARG A 435 6.72 -44.85 0.18
C ARG A 435 7.97 -44.25 -0.43
N TRP A 436 9.16 -44.77 -0.13
CA TRP A 436 10.41 -44.17 -0.63
C TRP A 436 10.51 -44.25 -2.16
N ARG A 437 10.01 -45.33 -2.77
CA ARG A 437 9.97 -45.47 -4.23
C ARG A 437 9.05 -44.45 -4.87
N SER A 438 7.86 -44.24 -4.29
CA SER A 438 6.91 -43.25 -4.79
C SER A 438 7.39 -41.81 -4.58
N GLU A 439 8.15 -41.54 -3.51
CA GLU A 439 8.78 -40.24 -3.27
C GLU A 439 9.92 -39.98 -4.27
N LEU A 440 10.77 -40.99 -4.53
CA LEU A 440 11.82 -40.91 -5.55
C LEU A 440 11.25 -40.76 -6.96
N GLU A 441 10.20 -41.51 -7.31
CA GLU A 441 9.50 -41.43 -8.61
C GLU A 441 8.97 -40.03 -8.85
N ARG A 442 8.08 -39.56 -7.95
CA ARG A 442 7.44 -38.25 -8.09
C ARG A 442 8.44 -37.10 -8.03
N GLY A 443 9.50 -37.25 -7.21
CA GLY A 443 10.54 -36.24 -7.09
C GLY A 443 11.39 -36.13 -8.36
N LEU A 444 11.73 -37.25 -9.01
CA LEU A 444 12.49 -37.25 -10.27
C LEU A 444 11.63 -36.86 -11.48
N GLU A 445 10.36 -37.30 -11.53
CA GLU A 445 9.40 -36.90 -12.58
C GLU A 445 9.02 -35.41 -12.51
N GLY A 446 9.02 -34.83 -11.31
CA GLY A 446 8.72 -33.42 -11.09
C GLY A 446 9.84 -32.45 -11.51
N LEU A 447 11.03 -32.95 -11.87
CA LEU A 447 12.13 -32.12 -12.36
C LEU A 447 11.92 -31.85 -13.87
N PRO A 448 11.72 -30.58 -14.28
CA PRO A 448 11.23 -30.26 -15.62
C PRO A 448 12.25 -30.57 -16.71
N ASP A 449 12.03 -31.61 -17.53
CA ASP A 449 12.74 -31.98 -18.78
C ASP A 449 14.21 -31.54 -18.87
N GLY A 450 14.96 -31.71 -17.78
CA GLY A 450 16.38 -31.44 -17.74
C GLY A 450 17.10 -32.58 -18.44
N SER A 451 17.59 -32.35 -19.65
CA SER A 451 18.27 -33.37 -20.48
C SER A 451 19.37 -34.13 -19.72
N ALA A 452 20.05 -33.49 -18.77
CA ALA A 452 21.12 -34.11 -17.99
C ALA A 452 20.63 -35.11 -16.93
N VAL A 453 19.50 -34.86 -16.25
CA VAL A 453 18.94 -35.81 -15.28
C VAL A 453 18.41 -37.04 -16.03
N GLN A 454 17.72 -36.83 -17.16
CA GLN A 454 17.30 -37.93 -18.02
C GLN A 454 18.48 -38.71 -18.60
N GLU A 455 19.56 -38.03 -19.01
CA GLU A 455 20.79 -38.68 -19.50
C GLU A 455 21.40 -39.62 -18.44
N VAL A 456 21.35 -39.23 -17.16
CA VAL A 456 21.77 -40.10 -16.05
C VAL A 456 20.79 -41.26 -15.83
N LEU A 457 19.48 -41.01 -15.88
CA LEU A 457 18.46 -42.07 -15.75
C LEU A 457 18.56 -43.12 -16.86
N PHE A 458 18.84 -42.71 -18.10
CA PHE A 458 19.06 -43.62 -19.24
C PHE A 458 20.31 -44.50 -19.12
N GLN A 459 21.23 -44.18 -18.21
CA GLN A 459 22.40 -45.01 -17.91
C GLN A 459 22.08 -46.12 -16.89
N ILE A 460 20.93 -46.06 -16.20
CA ILE A 460 20.52 -47.10 -15.26
C ILE A 460 20.03 -48.34 -16.03
N PRO A 461 20.57 -49.54 -15.76
CA PRO A 461 20.08 -50.77 -16.38
C PRO A 461 18.58 -50.97 -16.15
N ASN A 462 17.83 -51.23 -17.23
CA ASN A 462 16.37 -51.43 -17.25
C ASN A 462 15.49 -50.16 -17.13
N TYR A 463 16.06 -48.96 -17.14
CA TYR A 463 15.27 -47.75 -17.36
C TYR A 463 14.98 -47.59 -18.87
N ASP A 464 13.72 -47.77 -19.27
CA ASP A 464 13.31 -47.65 -20.68
C ASP A 464 12.68 -46.29 -21.03
N GLY A 465 12.49 -45.42 -20.05
CA GLY A 465 11.90 -44.08 -20.20
C GLY A 465 10.44 -44.07 -20.63
N VAL A 466 9.76 -45.23 -20.69
CA VAL A 466 8.41 -45.37 -21.28
C VAL A 466 7.44 -46.12 -20.37
N THR A 467 7.91 -46.87 -19.37
CA THR A 467 7.01 -47.66 -18.50
C THR A 467 7.06 -47.23 -17.04
N ASP A 468 5.92 -46.86 -16.43
CA ASP A 468 5.71 -46.51 -15.00
C ASP A 468 6.05 -47.65 -13.99
N LYS A 469 6.89 -48.62 -14.37
CA LYS A 469 7.21 -49.81 -13.58
C LYS A 469 8.70 -49.99 -13.31
N TRP A 470 9.56 -49.10 -13.79
CA TRP A 470 11.01 -49.27 -13.65
C TRP A 470 11.48 -49.17 -12.18
N LEU A 471 10.86 -48.33 -11.35
CA LEU A 471 11.17 -48.22 -9.92
C LEU A 471 10.72 -49.43 -9.10
N ALA A 472 9.90 -50.33 -9.65
CA ALA A 472 9.52 -51.58 -8.99
C ALA A 472 10.71 -52.55 -8.82
N VAL A 473 11.84 -52.31 -9.49
CA VAL A 473 13.03 -53.19 -9.46
C VAL A 473 14.24 -52.54 -8.77
N PHE A 474 14.13 -51.29 -8.31
CA PHE A 474 15.26 -50.57 -7.71
C PHE A 474 15.71 -51.22 -6.41
N THR A 475 16.96 -51.67 -6.40
CA THR A 475 17.67 -52.10 -5.21
C THR A 475 18.34 -50.90 -4.54
N MET A 476 18.71 -51.02 -3.26
CA MET A 476 19.50 -50.01 -2.55
C MET A 476 20.80 -49.69 -3.29
N GLU A 477 21.40 -50.68 -3.97
CA GLU A 477 22.60 -50.50 -4.78
C GLU A 477 22.33 -49.66 -6.04
N ASP A 478 21.13 -49.77 -6.64
CA ASP A 478 20.74 -48.94 -7.78
C ASP A 478 20.55 -47.48 -7.36
N VAL A 479 20.01 -47.22 -6.16
CA VAL A 479 19.89 -45.86 -5.61
C VAL A 479 21.27 -45.25 -5.33
N ARG A 480 22.21 -46.03 -4.76
CA ARG A 480 23.61 -45.58 -4.56
C ARG A 480 24.31 -45.28 -5.89
N ASN A 481 24.10 -46.14 -6.90
CA ASN A 481 24.66 -45.93 -8.23
C ASN A 481 24.06 -44.69 -8.90
N LEU A 482 22.74 -44.48 -8.77
CA LEU A 482 22.08 -43.28 -9.26
C LEU A 482 22.68 -42.02 -8.63
N LYS A 483 22.88 -42.01 -7.31
CA LYS A 483 23.54 -40.89 -6.62
C LYS A 483 24.92 -40.59 -7.21
N ARG A 484 25.75 -41.62 -7.33
CA ARG A 484 27.11 -41.48 -7.88
C ARG A 484 27.10 -40.90 -9.30
N MET A 485 26.19 -41.36 -10.16
CA MET A 485 26.08 -40.85 -11.53
C MET A 485 25.59 -39.40 -11.59
N LEU A 486 24.67 -39.00 -10.69
CA LEU A 486 24.24 -37.61 -10.57
C LEU A 486 25.38 -36.70 -10.08
N GLU A 487 26.15 -37.13 -9.08
CA GLU A 487 27.34 -36.42 -8.58
C GLU A 487 28.42 -36.29 -9.67
N GLU A 488 28.69 -37.35 -10.44
CA GLU A 488 29.63 -37.32 -11.58
C GLU A 488 29.17 -36.33 -12.67
N LYS A 489 27.87 -36.33 -13.02
CA LYS A 489 27.31 -35.39 -14.01
C LYS A 489 27.30 -33.95 -13.49
N GLN A 490 27.10 -33.76 -12.19
CA GLN A 490 27.17 -32.45 -11.54
C GLN A 490 28.60 -31.88 -11.62
N LEU A 491 29.63 -32.69 -11.37
CA LEU A 491 31.03 -32.29 -11.50
C LEU A 491 31.39 -31.94 -12.96
N GLU A 492 30.95 -32.74 -13.93
CA GLU A 492 31.14 -32.46 -15.37
C GLU A 492 30.56 -31.08 -15.76
N MET A 493 29.37 -30.75 -15.25
CA MET A 493 28.69 -29.49 -15.53
C MET A 493 29.33 -28.29 -14.82
N LEU A 494 29.88 -28.46 -13.62
CA LEU A 494 30.59 -27.39 -12.90
C LEU A 494 31.91 -27.04 -13.62
N ASP A 495 32.65 -28.02 -14.12
CA ASP A 495 33.86 -27.81 -14.91
C ASP A 495 33.59 -27.03 -16.23
N LEU A 496 32.43 -27.26 -16.87
CA LEU A 496 32.01 -26.54 -18.07
C LEU A 496 31.68 -25.06 -17.78
N VAL A 497 31.12 -24.75 -16.60
CA VAL A 497 30.84 -23.38 -16.15
C VAL A 497 32.14 -22.62 -15.84
N GLU A 498 33.12 -23.27 -15.21
CA GLU A 498 34.44 -22.67 -15.00
C GLU A 498 35.19 -22.40 -16.32
N GLN A 499 35.08 -23.30 -17.31
CA GLN A 499 35.66 -23.08 -18.64
C GLN A 499 35.02 -21.91 -19.40
N HIS A 500 33.70 -21.70 -19.27
CA HIS A 500 33.00 -20.58 -19.93
C HIS A 500 33.22 -19.23 -19.22
N HIS A 501 33.45 -19.22 -17.91
CA HIS A 501 33.78 -18.00 -17.17
C HIS A 501 35.24 -17.55 -17.31
N GLY A 502 36.14 -18.39 -17.83
CA GLY A 502 37.51 -18.00 -18.19
C GLY A 502 37.62 -16.98 -19.34
N MET A 503 36.52 -16.63 -20.04
CA MET A 503 36.51 -15.68 -21.17
C MET A 503 35.90 -14.30 -20.86
N HIS A 504 35.34 -14.07 -19.67
CA HIS A 504 34.83 -12.75 -19.27
C HIS A 504 35.42 -12.31 -17.93
N SER A 505 35.98 -11.11 -17.91
CA SER A 505 36.70 -10.50 -16.80
C SER A 505 35.99 -10.66 -15.46
N ALA A 506 36.70 -11.23 -14.49
CA ALA A 506 36.32 -11.30 -13.08
C ALA A 506 35.98 -9.91 -12.53
N ILE A 507 34.78 -9.75 -11.98
CA ILE A 507 34.45 -8.65 -11.07
C ILE A 507 35.01 -9.06 -9.71
N SER A 508 36.21 -8.56 -9.41
CA SER A 508 36.80 -8.59 -8.07
C SER A 508 35.97 -7.69 -7.16
N VAL A 509 35.22 -8.28 -6.24
CA VAL A 509 34.76 -7.59 -5.04
C VAL A 509 35.92 -7.65 -4.06
N ASP A 510 36.56 -6.50 -3.79
CA ASP A 510 37.58 -6.39 -2.76
C ASP A 510 36.96 -6.72 -1.39
N LEU A 511 37.26 -7.92 -0.89
CA LEU A 511 37.08 -8.29 0.51
C LEU A 511 38.45 -8.28 1.19
N PHE A 512 38.53 -7.55 2.29
CA PHE A 512 39.64 -7.62 3.25
C PHE A 512 39.92 -9.08 3.60
N ALA A 513 41.10 -9.57 3.20
CA ALA A 513 41.62 -10.84 3.66
C ALA A 513 42.12 -10.70 5.10
N GLU A 514 41.35 -11.18 6.08
CA GLU A 514 41.85 -11.49 7.42
C GLU A 514 42.71 -12.76 7.36
N ALA A 515 44.02 -12.58 7.51
CA ALA A 515 44.96 -13.66 7.74
C ALA A 515 44.87 -14.13 9.20
N ARG A 516 44.60 -15.43 9.39
CA ARG A 516 44.72 -16.11 10.70
C ARG A 516 46.16 -16.07 11.21
N GLY A 517 46.36 -15.66 12.48
CA GLY A 517 47.65 -15.79 13.16
C GLY A 517 47.68 -15.31 14.62
N ILE A 518 47.29 -16.19 15.55
CA ILE A 518 47.86 -16.41 16.90
C ILE A 518 48.31 -15.19 17.75
N GLY A 519 47.50 -14.83 18.77
CA GLY A 519 47.97 -14.43 20.13
C GLY A 519 48.35 -12.95 20.41
N PRO A 520 48.03 -12.40 21.61
CA PRO A 520 48.06 -10.96 21.99
C PRO A 520 49.45 -10.52 22.54
N PRO A 521 49.84 -9.22 22.74
CA PRO A 521 49.18 -8.24 23.63
C PRO A 521 49.24 -6.71 23.30
N PHE A 522 48.28 -5.96 23.89
CA PHE A 522 48.28 -4.57 24.42
C PHE A 522 48.93 -3.39 23.64
N TYR A 523 48.19 -2.28 23.43
CA TYR A 523 48.40 -0.96 24.07
C TYR A 523 47.37 0.10 23.62
N CYS A 524 47.10 1.04 24.55
CA CYS A 524 46.13 2.13 24.56
C CYS A 524 46.29 3.18 23.43
N VAL A 525 45.16 3.76 23.00
CA VAL A 525 45.13 5.01 22.21
C VAL A 525 44.82 6.17 23.16
N PHE A 526 45.71 7.18 23.14
CA PHE A 526 45.57 8.46 23.81
C PHE A 526 44.66 9.40 23.00
N ILE A 527 43.84 10.16 23.74
CA ILE A 527 43.05 11.30 23.28
C ILE A 527 43.98 12.49 23.06
N GLY A 528 43.82 13.21 21.94
CA GLY A 528 44.50 14.46 21.64
C GLY A 528 43.58 15.42 20.91
N SER A 529 43.10 16.42 21.64
CA SER A 529 42.31 17.58 21.22
C SER A 529 43.06 18.47 20.23
N ALA A 530 42.35 19.11 19.30
CA ALA A 530 42.85 20.22 18.51
C ALA A 530 42.02 21.46 18.81
N ASP A 531 42.66 22.42 19.49
CA ASP A 531 42.22 23.80 19.66
C ASP A 531 42.70 24.67 18.48
N GLU A 532 42.02 25.80 18.40
CA GLU A 532 42.03 26.92 17.45
C GLU A 532 43.36 27.62 17.08
N GLU A 533 43.24 28.36 15.97
CA GLU A 533 43.68 29.75 15.72
C GLU A 533 44.79 30.07 14.69
N GLN A 534 44.31 30.63 13.57
CA GLN A 534 44.66 31.91 12.92
C GLN A 534 46.00 32.18 12.17
N GLN A 535 45.79 32.53 10.89
CA GLN A 535 46.33 33.68 10.13
C GLN A 535 47.84 33.81 9.81
N THR A 536 48.22 33.73 8.52
CA THR A 536 48.46 34.90 7.61
C THR A 536 49.32 34.56 6.37
N SER A 537 48.87 35.08 5.22
CA SER A 537 49.59 35.60 4.03
C SER A 537 50.85 34.92 3.45
N GLY A 538 50.80 34.65 2.14
CA GLY A 538 51.65 35.38 1.17
C GLY A 538 52.85 34.68 0.51
N SER A 539 52.74 34.59 -0.83
CA SER A 539 53.79 34.82 -1.84
C SER A 539 54.54 33.65 -2.51
N LEU A 540 54.79 33.90 -3.80
CA LEU A 540 55.45 33.11 -4.85
C LEU A 540 56.87 32.63 -4.49
N GLY A 541 57.26 31.47 -5.05
CA GLY A 541 58.67 31.11 -5.19
C GLY A 541 58.91 29.76 -5.87
N THR A 542 59.15 29.78 -7.17
CA THR A 542 59.84 28.72 -7.94
C THR A 542 61.28 28.53 -7.43
N PHE A 543 61.76 27.28 -7.27
CA PHE A 543 62.93 26.69 -7.96
C PHE A 543 63.48 25.41 -7.30
N LYS A 544 63.85 24.45 -8.17
CA LYS A 544 64.94 23.44 -8.12
C LYS A 544 65.25 22.68 -6.83
N LEU A 545 65.25 21.35 -6.96
CA LEU A 545 66.09 20.45 -6.16
C LEU A 545 66.99 19.62 -7.07
N GLU A 546 68.30 19.83 -6.90
CA GLU A 546 69.39 19.03 -7.43
C GLU A 546 69.59 17.75 -6.62
N SER A 547 70.18 16.78 -7.31
CA SER A 547 70.65 15.46 -6.89
C SER A 547 71.64 15.44 -5.72
N VAL A 548 71.68 14.32 -4.99
CA VAL A 548 72.80 13.34 -4.88
C VAL A 548 72.67 12.56 -3.56
N ALA A 549 72.55 11.23 -3.64
CA ALA A 549 73.27 10.29 -2.79
C ALA A 549 73.26 8.89 -3.44
N ARG A 550 74.45 8.28 -3.54
CA ARG A 550 74.74 6.99 -4.17
C ARG A 550 74.89 5.86 -3.12
N SER A 551 74.50 4.66 -3.55
CA SER A 551 75.13 3.33 -3.34
C SER A 551 74.94 2.53 -2.03
N PRO A 552 75.14 1.18 -2.02
CA PRO A 552 75.51 0.28 -3.14
C PRO A 552 74.69 -1.02 -3.34
N LEU A 553 74.71 -1.47 -4.60
CA LEU A 553 74.86 -2.83 -5.15
C LEU A 553 74.57 -4.08 -4.29
N MET A 554 73.66 -4.91 -4.79
CA MET A 554 73.85 -6.36 -4.86
C MET A 554 73.57 -6.85 -6.29
N GLN A 555 74.36 -7.82 -6.72
CA GLN A 555 74.63 -8.21 -8.11
C GLN A 555 74.01 -9.59 -8.37
N GLU A 556 73.08 -9.71 -9.32
CA GLU A 556 72.69 -11.00 -9.90
C GLU A 556 72.65 -10.92 -11.44
N ARG A 557 73.00 -12.05 -12.07
CA ARG A 557 73.38 -12.25 -13.48
C ARG A 557 72.19 -12.05 -14.45
N PRO A 558 72.38 -11.47 -15.65
CA PRO A 558 71.32 -11.47 -16.67
C PRO A 558 71.42 -12.73 -17.54
N SER A 559 70.33 -13.51 -17.57
CA SER A 559 70.05 -14.42 -18.68
C SER A 559 69.72 -13.60 -19.93
N LEU A 560 70.37 -13.87 -21.07
CA LEU A 560 70.03 -13.27 -22.37
C LEU A 560 68.55 -13.51 -22.71
N GLY A 561 67.74 -12.45 -22.69
CA GLY A 561 66.33 -12.50 -23.09
C GLY A 561 66.17 -12.27 -24.58
N THR A 562 65.71 -13.29 -25.31
CA THR A 562 65.39 -13.29 -26.74
C THR A 562 63.89 -13.04 -26.99
N LYS A 563 63.30 -11.96 -26.45
CA LYS A 563 61.85 -11.67 -26.58
C LYS A 563 61.58 -10.16 -26.66
N CYS A 564 60.70 -9.73 -27.57
CA CYS A 564 60.21 -8.35 -27.60
C CYS A 564 59.13 -8.14 -26.52
N LEU A 565 59.02 -6.94 -25.95
CA LEU A 565 57.97 -6.64 -24.98
C LEU A 565 56.66 -6.29 -25.70
N ARG A 566 55.56 -7.02 -25.43
CA ARG A 566 54.22 -6.76 -25.96
C ARG A 566 53.78 -5.36 -25.56
N ILE A 567 53.24 -4.65 -26.54
CA ILE A 567 52.66 -3.32 -26.34
C ILE A 567 51.22 -3.54 -25.90
N SER A 568 50.93 -3.34 -24.61
CA SER A 568 49.56 -3.30 -24.10
C SER A 568 49.33 -2.02 -23.30
N LYS A 569 48.39 -1.20 -23.73
CA LYS A 569 47.81 -0.14 -22.91
C LYS A 569 46.29 -0.27 -23.00
N SER A 570 45.68 -0.76 -21.92
CA SER A 570 44.24 -0.63 -21.70
C SER A 570 43.98 0.73 -21.08
N LEU A 571 43.06 1.51 -21.65
CA LEU A 571 42.59 2.78 -21.11
C LEU A 571 41.23 2.53 -20.45
N SER A 572 41.19 2.40 -19.12
CA SER A 572 39.98 2.65 -18.35
C SER A 572 39.95 4.14 -17.99
N HIS A 573 39.30 4.94 -18.82
CA HIS A 573 38.98 6.33 -18.50
C HIS A 573 37.48 6.55 -18.64
N ALA A 574 36.82 6.85 -17.53
CA ALA A 574 35.40 7.19 -17.50
C ALA A 574 35.17 8.53 -18.23
N GLY A 575 34.55 8.46 -19.41
CA GLY A 575 33.60 9.48 -19.87
C GLY A 575 34.09 10.79 -20.50
N LYS A 576 35.35 10.93 -20.97
CA LYS A 576 35.73 12.07 -21.83
C LYS A 576 36.58 11.64 -23.03
N PRO A 577 36.29 12.14 -24.26
CA PRO A 577 37.14 11.89 -25.42
C PRO A 577 38.51 12.57 -25.24
N LEU A 578 39.57 11.87 -25.61
CA LEU A 578 40.93 12.40 -25.61
C LEU A 578 41.10 13.52 -26.66
N PRO A 579 42.03 14.47 -26.46
CA PRO A 579 42.33 15.49 -27.45
C PRO A 579 42.80 14.86 -28.78
N PRO A 580 42.51 15.50 -29.93
CA PRO A 580 43.03 15.06 -31.22
C PRO A 580 44.56 15.04 -31.16
N ASN A 581 45.17 13.90 -31.56
CA ASN A 581 46.62 13.61 -31.55
C ASN A 581 47.19 13.09 -30.22
N SER A 582 46.56 12.09 -29.60
CA SER A 582 47.12 11.41 -28.42
C SER A 582 48.21 10.41 -28.85
N GLN A 583 49.45 10.58 -28.36
CA GLN A 583 50.54 9.59 -28.55
C GLN A 583 50.53 8.55 -27.43
N PHE A 584 50.70 7.27 -27.78
CA PHE A 584 50.68 6.16 -26.83
C PHE A 584 52.11 5.80 -26.38
N THR A 585 52.36 5.80 -25.06
CA THR A 585 53.61 5.25 -24.47
C THR A 585 53.27 4.13 -23.48
N THR A 586 54.06 3.05 -23.54
CA THR A 586 53.86 1.76 -22.86
C THR A 586 54.26 1.76 -21.39
N THR A 587 53.41 1.20 -20.51
CA THR A 587 53.76 0.84 -19.13
C THR A 587 53.11 -0.51 -18.77
N SER A 588 53.88 -1.60 -18.92
CA SER A 588 53.73 -2.98 -18.39
C SER A 588 53.76 -4.08 -19.48
N PRO A 589 54.67 -5.08 -19.44
CA PRO A 589 54.87 -6.01 -20.55
C PRO A 589 54.44 -7.47 -20.27
N THR A 590 53.75 -8.07 -21.24
CA THR A 590 53.88 -9.53 -21.52
C THR A 590 54.93 -9.72 -22.62
N PRO A 591 55.81 -10.72 -22.59
CA PRO A 591 56.83 -10.87 -23.65
C PRO A 591 56.29 -11.65 -24.87
N VAL A 592 56.58 -11.15 -26.08
CA VAL A 592 56.24 -11.71 -27.41
C VAL A 592 57.43 -12.50 -27.97
N ALA A 593 57.18 -13.65 -28.60
CA ALA A 593 58.24 -14.50 -29.14
C ALA A 593 58.86 -13.94 -30.43
N LEU A 594 60.12 -14.28 -30.71
CA LEU A 594 60.78 -13.96 -31.98
C LEU A 594 60.04 -14.60 -33.15
N GLY A 595 59.76 -13.82 -34.19
CA GLY A 595 59.01 -14.20 -35.38
C GLY A 595 57.49 -14.04 -35.25
N GLU A 596 56.97 -13.67 -34.08
CA GLU A 596 55.55 -13.44 -33.86
C GLU A 596 55.14 -12.05 -34.39
N GLU A 597 54.04 -12.03 -35.13
CA GLU A 597 53.44 -10.82 -35.73
C GLU A 597 52.33 -10.30 -34.82
N ILE A 598 52.33 -9.00 -34.57
CA ILE A 598 51.25 -8.33 -33.84
C ILE A 598 50.55 -7.35 -34.79
N SER A 599 49.22 -7.43 -34.82
CA SER A 599 48.36 -6.44 -35.48
C SER A 599 47.87 -5.42 -34.45
N MET A 600 47.91 -4.15 -34.81
CA MET A 600 47.44 -3.03 -34.02
C MET A 600 46.25 -2.39 -34.73
N GLU A 601 45.10 -2.41 -34.07
CA GLU A 601 43.85 -1.82 -34.58
C GLU A 601 43.47 -0.59 -33.75
N CYS A 602 42.95 0.45 -34.43
CA CYS A 602 42.36 1.59 -33.75
C CYS A 602 41.02 1.18 -33.12
N HIS A 603 40.67 1.78 -31.98
CA HIS A 603 39.36 1.61 -31.36
C HIS A 603 38.24 1.96 -32.37
N PRO A 604 37.07 1.29 -32.37
CA PRO A 604 35.99 1.49 -33.38
C PRO A 604 35.52 2.93 -33.63
N HIS A 605 35.84 3.87 -32.73
CA HIS A 605 35.51 5.30 -32.85
C HIS A 605 36.58 6.13 -33.58
N TYR A 606 37.71 5.51 -33.94
CA TYR A 606 38.84 6.16 -34.56
C TYR A 606 39.22 5.44 -35.85
N VAL A 607 39.52 6.21 -36.89
CA VAL A 607 40.09 5.70 -38.14
C VAL A 607 41.60 5.78 -38.03
N TYR A 608 42.26 4.77 -38.58
CA TYR A 608 43.70 4.76 -38.72
C TYR A 608 44.18 5.97 -39.53
N ASP A 609 45.14 6.72 -38.98
CA ASP A 609 45.69 7.91 -39.60
C ASP A 609 47.10 7.64 -40.15
N LEU A 610 48.04 7.24 -39.28
CA LEU A 610 49.46 7.02 -39.65
C LEU A 610 50.10 5.91 -38.81
N GLY A 611 51.15 5.24 -39.32
CA GLY A 611 51.95 4.23 -38.61
C GLY A 611 52.19 2.95 -39.43
N LEU A 612 52.53 1.85 -38.76
CA LEU A 612 52.46 0.48 -39.31
C LEU A 612 51.48 -0.33 -38.46
N GLN A 613 50.40 -0.86 -39.07
CA GLN A 613 49.42 -1.69 -38.35
C GLN A 613 49.99 -3.04 -37.93
N THR A 614 51.04 -3.50 -38.60
CA THR A 614 51.64 -4.80 -38.38
C THR A 614 53.10 -4.65 -37.99
N LEU A 615 53.51 -5.31 -36.91
CA LEU A 615 54.91 -5.38 -36.48
C LEU A 615 55.29 -6.84 -36.20
N MET A 616 56.53 -7.20 -36.50
CA MET A 616 57.09 -8.51 -36.21
C MET A 616 58.23 -8.39 -35.21
N CYS A 617 58.27 -9.25 -34.20
CA CYS A 617 59.41 -9.29 -33.29
C CYS A 617 60.62 -9.95 -33.96
N GLY A 618 61.68 -9.20 -34.24
CA GLY A 618 62.88 -9.69 -34.92
C GLY A 618 64.15 -9.50 -34.11
N ASN A 619 65.26 -10.12 -34.54
CA ASN A 619 66.57 -9.91 -33.95
C ASN A 619 67.30 -8.76 -34.66
N SER A 620 67.82 -7.84 -33.88
CA SER A 620 68.80 -6.86 -34.34
C SER A 620 70.12 -7.55 -34.70
N ILE A 621 70.93 -6.91 -35.54
CA ILE A 621 72.28 -7.36 -35.92
C ILE A 621 73.17 -7.56 -34.68
N ASN A 622 72.85 -6.87 -33.57
CA ASN A 622 73.57 -6.95 -32.30
C ASN A 622 73.02 -8.02 -31.33
N GLY A 623 72.06 -8.86 -31.76
CA GLY A 623 71.48 -9.93 -30.95
C GLY A 623 70.40 -9.52 -29.95
N SER A 624 70.00 -8.24 -29.92
CA SER A 624 68.85 -7.76 -29.14
C SER A 624 67.56 -7.85 -29.94
N SER A 625 66.45 -8.25 -29.31
CA SER A 625 65.13 -8.27 -29.93
C SER A 625 64.61 -6.83 -30.19
N GLN A 626 64.12 -6.55 -31.39
CA GLN A 626 63.54 -5.26 -31.80
C GLN A 626 62.29 -5.47 -32.66
N TRP A 627 61.39 -4.49 -32.64
CA TRP A 627 60.23 -4.49 -33.54
C TRP A 627 60.66 -4.16 -34.97
N LEU A 628 60.29 -5.03 -35.91
CA LEU A 628 60.52 -4.88 -37.33
C LEU A 628 59.20 -4.66 -38.05
N ALA A 629 59.22 -3.88 -39.12
CA ALA A 629 58.15 -3.88 -40.10
C ALA A 629 58.13 -5.24 -40.83
N PRO A 630 57.02 -5.59 -41.52
CA PRO A 630 56.95 -6.83 -42.30
C PRO A 630 58.05 -6.96 -43.38
N ASP A 631 58.62 -5.84 -43.83
CA ASP A 631 59.74 -5.80 -44.77
C ASP A 631 61.13 -6.00 -44.13
N GLY A 632 61.19 -6.21 -42.81
CA GLY A 632 62.41 -6.43 -42.04
C GLY A 632 63.14 -5.15 -41.61
N SER A 633 62.64 -3.97 -41.96
CA SER A 633 63.19 -2.69 -41.49
C SER A 633 62.86 -2.44 -40.02
N GLN A 634 63.73 -1.71 -39.30
CA GLN A 634 63.49 -1.38 -37.90
C GLN A 634 62.31 -0.42 -37.79
N ALA A 635 61.25 -0.84 -37.09
CA ALA A 635 60.02 -0.06 -36.95
C ALA A 635 59.86 0.48 -35.52
N ARG A 636 59.32 1.69 -35.43
CA ARG A 636 58.86 2.24 -34.15
C ARG A 636 57.37 1.90 -33.99
N PRO A 637 56.93 1.41 -32.82
CA PRO A 637 55.53 1.11 -32.55
C PRO A 637 54.73 2.37 -32.27
N GLU A 638 54.58 3.22 -33.28
CA GLU A 638 53.79 4.45 -33.21
C GLU A 638 52.66 4.34 -34.25
N ILE A 639 51.43 4.14 -33.78
CA ILE A 639 50.21 4.33 -34.58
C ILE A 639 49.49 5.61 -34.12
N SER A 640 48.99 6.37 -35.09
CA SER A 640 48.09 7.52 -34.91
C SER A 640 46.70 7.11 -35.36
N CYS A 641 45.69 7.37 -34.52
CA CYS A 641 44.29 7.14 -34.82
C CYS A 641 43.55 8.48 -34.71
N THR A 642 42.76 8.86 -35.70
CA THR A 642 41.95 10.10 -35.70
C THR A 642 40.48 9.79 -35.55
N LEU A 643 39.71 10.68 -34.91
CA LEU A 643 38.28 10.45 -34.64
C LEU A 643 37.51 10.30 -35.96
N ASN A 644 36.71 9.25 -36.09
CA ASN A 644 35.91 9.03 -37.29
C ASN A 644 34.80 10.08 -37.40
N ARG A 645 34.92 11.04 -38.34
CA ARG A 645 33.93 12.10 -38.56
C ARG A 645 32.55 11.62 -39.05
N SER A 646 32.40 10.32 -39.33
CA SER A 646 31.13 9.71 -39.75
C SER A 646 30.28 9.16 -38.60
N TRP A 647 30.67 9.42 -37.34
CA TRP A 647 29.98 8.93 -36.14
C TRP A 647 29.33 10.06 -35.36
N CYS A 648 28.07 9.86 -34.97
CA CYS A 648 27.39 10.77 -34.07
C CYS A 648 27.85 10.64 -32.61
N PRO A 649 27.76 11.74 -31.84
CA PRO A 649 28.00 11.70 -30.40
C PRO A 649 27.03 10.73 -29.70
N GLU A 650 27.36 10.37 -28.46
CA GLU A 650 26.45 9.59 -27.62
C GLU A 650 25.09 10.27 -27.51
N LEU A 651 24.01 9.48 -27.57
CA LEU A 651 22.70 10.00 -27.20
C LEU A 651 22.78 10.46 -25.75
N PRO A 652 22.33 11.68 -25.43
CA PRO A 652 22.27 12.11 -24.05
C PRO A 652 21.38 11.15 -23.26
N SER A 653 21.68 10.96 -21.98
CA SER A 653 20.85 10.14 -21.10
C SER A 653 19.41 10.64 -21.20
N LEU A 654 18.49 9.78 -21.64
CA LEU A 654 17.08 10.12 -21.73
C LEU A 654 16.56 10.41 -20.32
N ILE A 655 16.09 11.63 -20.10
CA ILE A 655 15.54 12.11 -18.84
C ILE A 655 14.01 11.90 -18.89
N ASN A 656 13.33 11.77 -17.74
CA ASN A 656 11.87 11.71 -17.65
C ASN A 656 11.21 10.52 -18.35
N HIS A 657 11.67 9.28 -18.09
CA HIS A 657 10.99 8.05 -18.48
C HIS A 657 10.75 7.85 -19.99
N ALA A 658 11.47 8.56 -20.86
CA ALA A 658 11.57 8.26 -22.29
C ALA A 658 12.53 7.08 -22.53
N ALA A 659 12.24 6.25 -23.52
CA ALA A 659 13.07 5.12 -23.92
C ALA A 659 13.29 5.12 -25.44
N VAL A 660 14.46 4.65 -25.88
CA VAL A 660 14.71 4.36 -27.30
C VAL A 660 13.93 3.11 -27.67
N VAL A 661 13.00 3.25 -28.63
CA VAL A 661 12.19 2.13 -29.13
C VAL A 661 12.85 1.47 -30.34
N SER A 662 13.56 2.26 -31.16
CA SER A 662 14.31 1.73 -32.30
C SER A 662 15.47 2.64 -32.68
N MET A 663 16.57 2.06 -33.16
CA MET A 663 17.70 2.77 -33.78
C MET A 663 18.09 2.04 -35.07
N MET A 664 18.07 2.73 -36.20
CA MET A 664 18.31 2.15 -37.53
C MET A 664 19.26 3.02 -38.37
N PRO A 665 20.44 2.53 -38.77
CA PRO A 665 21.04 1.25 -38.37
C PRO A 665 21.43 1.23 -36.88
N LEU A 666 21.73 0.04 -36.33
CA LEU A 666 22.04 -0.14 -34.89
C LEU A 666 23.31 0.61 -34.42
N HIS A 667 24.15 1.05 -35.36
CA HIS A 667 25.38 1.81 -35.11
C HIS A 667 25.17 3.29 -35.40
N ARG A 668 25.80 4.19 -34.63
CA ARG A 668 25.63 5.66 -34.69
C ARG A 668 26.32 6.32 -35.90
N ALA A 669 26.11 5.81 -37.11
CA ALA A 669 26.60 6.44 -38.33
C ALA A 669 25.74 7.64 -38.74
N VAL A 670 26.28 8.53 -39.57
CA VAL A 670 25.47 9.54 -40.28
C VAL A 670 24.28 8.84 -40.97
N ASP A 671 23.11 9.49 -40.93
CA ASP A 671 21.79 9.02 -41.35
C ASP A 671 21.10 8.00 -40.42
N THR A 672 21.69 7.67 -39.27
CA THR A 672 21.02 6.83 -38.27
C THR A 672 19.78 7.51 -37.70
N GLU A 673 18.64 6.83 -37.79
CA GLU A 673 17.38 7.27 -37.20
C GLU A 673 17.16 6.62 -35.84
N VAL A 674 16.74 7.41 -34.87
CA VAL A 674 16.34 6.96 -33.54
C VAL A 674 14.90 7.36 -33.26
N ARG A 675 14.12 6.42 -32.72
CA ARG A 675 12.74 6.66 -32.24
C ARG A 675 12.68 6.56 -30.73
N PHE A 676 11.96 7.49 -30.12
CA PHE A 676 11.70 7.54 -28.69
C PHE A 676 10.21 7.32 -28.41
N ALA A 677 9.90 6.69 -27.28
CA ALA A 677 8.56 6.67 -26.70
C ALA A 677 8.61 6.78 -25.19
N CYS A 678 7.51 7.21 -24.61
CA CYS A 678 7.34 7.21 -23.16
C CYS A 678 7.17 5.78 -22.64
N ARG A 679 7.78 5.50 -21.49
CA ARG A 679 7.51 4.25 -20.76
C ARG A 679 6.04 4.20 -20.35
N ARG A 680 5.54 2.98 -20.15
CA ARG A 680 4.15 2.73 -19.75
C ARG A 680 3.82 3.48 -18.45
N GLY A 681 2.66 4.14 -18.40
CA GLY A 681 2.26 5.03 -17.29
C GLY A 681 2.67 6.49 -17.45
N PHE A 682 3.39 6.83 -18.53
CA PHE A 682 3.82 8.19 -18.82
C PHE A 682 3.31 8.64 -20.19
N GLN A 683 2.92 9.92 -20.31
CA GLN A 683 2.51 10.54 -21.57
C GLN A 683 3.54 11.56 -22.04
N ALA A 684 3.68 11.75 -23.35
CA ALA A 684 4.60 12.73 -23.92
C ALA A 684 4.09 14.15 -23.65
N THR A 685 4.89 15.00 -23.01
CA THR A 685 4.53 16.38 -22.70
C THR A 685 5.32 17.41 -23.51
N ALA A 686 6.53 17.05 -23.95
CA ALA A 686 7.36 17.89 -24.82
C ALA A 686 8.40 17.06 -25.60
N GLY A 687 9.10 17.70 -26.53
CA GLY A 687 10.19 17.11 -27.30
C GLY A 687 9.75 16.27 -28.50
N HIS A 688 10.73 15.74 -29.23
CA HIS A 688 10.55 15.02 -30.47
C HIS A 688 10.68 13.51 -30.25
N ALA A 689 9.75 12.75 -30.82
CA ALA A 689 9.80 11.28 -30.82
C ALA A 689 10.82 10.72 -31.84
N PHE A 690 11.44 11.57 -32.66
CA PHE A 690 12.36 11.16 -33.73
C PHE A 690 13.62 12.02 -33.74
N GLY A 691 14.78 11.37 -33.88
CA GLY A 691 16.06 12.02 -34.17
C GLY A 691 16.76 11.34 -35.34
N ARG A 692 17.54 12.10 -36.11
CA ARG A 692 18.47 11.55 -37.12
C ARG A 692 19.88 12.06 -36.84
N CYS A 693 20.87 11.21 -37.08
CA CYS A 693 22.27 11.56 -37.01
C CYS A 693 22.69 12.30 -38.29
N SER A 694 23.21 13.52 -38.16
CA SER A 694 23.79 14.31 -39.25
C SER A 694 25.29 14.47 -39.08
N VAL A 695 25.95 15.07 -40.07
CA VAL A 695 27.38 15.43 -40.02
C VAL A 695 27.71 16.40 -38.87
N ASP A 696 26.74 17.20 -38.41
CA ASP A 696 26.90 18.16 -37.32
C ASP A 696 26.40 17.61 -35.95
N GLY A 697 25.98 16.33 -35.91
CA GLY A 697 25.47 15.66 -34.71
C GLY A 697 24.00 15.23 -34.82
N TRP A 698 23.38 14.87 -33.70
CA TRP A 698 21.95 14.54 -33.66
C TRP A 698 21.10 15.77 -33.92
N CYS A 699 20.01 15.60 -34.67
CA CYS A 699 19.00 16.62 -34.95
C CYS A 699 17.60 15.99 -34.91
N SER A 700 16.59 16.78 -34.57
CA SER A 700 15.20 16.32 -34.51
C SER A 700 14.53 16.39 -35.86
N MET A 701 13.59 15.48 -36.11
CA MET A 701 12.66 15.56 -37.24
C MET A 701 11.24 15.70 -36.68
N ALA A 702 10.55 16.77 -37.06
CA ALA A 702 9.12 16.92 -36.78
C ALA A 702 8.28 15.95 -37.64
N ASP A 703 8.78 15.63 -38.84
CA ASP A 703 8.20 14.68 -39.77
C ASP A 703 9.31 13.72 -40.26
N PRO A 704 9.17 12.39 -40.13
CA PRO A 704 10.17 11.44 -40.62
C PRO A 704 10.41 11.51 -42.14
N SER A 705 9.55 12.18 -42.90
CA SER A 705 9.70 12.40 -44.34
C SER A 705 10.56 13.61 -44.72
N ASP A 706 10.96 14.48 -43.76
CA ASP A 706 11.82 15.63 -44.03
C ASP A 706 13.30 15.19 -44.13
N PRO A 707 13.96 15.36 -45.30
CA PRO A 707 15.37 15.02 -45.46
C PRO A 707 16.32 16.04 -44.79
N THR A 708 15.83 17.22 -44.40
CA THR A 708 16.65 18.31 -43.87
C THR A 708 16.63 18.34 -42.35
N CYS A 709 17.60 17.67 -41.74
CA CYS A 709 17.74 17.58 -40.30
C CYS A 709 18.63 18.73 -39.77
N VAL A 710 18.02 19.90 -39.52
CA VAL A 710 18.75 21.15 -39.17
C VAL A 710 18.45 21.62 -37.74
N THR A 711 17.38 21.14 -37.11
CA THR A 711 16.99 21.57 -35.76
C THR A 711 17.71 20.75 -34.68
N PRO A 712 18.30 21.40 -33.68
CA PRO A 712 18.83 20.70 -32.51
C PRO A 712 17.72 19.88 -31.84
N PRO A 713 18.00 18.65 -31.39
CA PRO A 713 16.98 17.75 -30.88
C PRO A 713 16.55 18.19 -29.48
N ASP A 714 15.29 18.61 -29.33
CA ASP A 714 14.62 18.63 -28.03
C ASP A 714 14.09 17.22 -27.77
N TRP A 715 14.70 16.49 -26.86
CA TRP A 715 14.40 15.07 -26.63
C TRP A 715 13.05 14.88 -25.96
N LEU A 716 12.36 13.78 -26.31
CA LEU A 716 11.05 13.42 -25.77
C LEU A 716 11.06 13.46 -24.23
N ARG A 717 10.13 14.22 -23.66
CA ARG A 717 9.89 14.30 -22.21
C ARG A 717 8.55 13.67 -21.90
N CYS A 718 8.52 12.84 -20.87
CA CYS A 718 7.33 12.14 -20.47
C CYS A 718 6.98 12.44 -19.02
N GLU A 719 5.70 12.62 -18.74
CA GLU A 719 5.19 12.83 -17.38
C GLU A 719 4.25 11.71 -16.99
N ALA A 720 4.23 11.37 -15.70
CA ALA A 720 3.33 10.36 -15.18
C ALA A 720 1.88 10.80 -15.38
N ILE A 721 1.00 9.86 -15.73
CA ILE A 721 -0.44 10.12 -15.77
C ILE A 721 -0.93 10.14 -14.31
N PRO A 722 -1.37 11.29 -13.74
CA PRO A 722 -1.55 11.47 -12.29
C PRO A 722 -2.59 10.57 -11.62
N ALA A 723 -3.51 10.03 -12.40
CA ALA A 723 -4.45 8.99 -11.98
C ALA A 723 -4.63 8.07 -13.18
N TYR A 724 -4.11 6.84 -13.06
CA TYR A 724 -4.23 5.91 -14.18
C TYR A 724 -5.68 5.45 -14.31
N CYS A 725 -6.31 5.05 -13.20
CA CYS A 725 -7.74 4.72 -13.14
C CYS A 725 -8.58 5.88 -12.57
N PRO A 726 -9.66 6.30 -13.25
CA PRO A 726 -10.54 7.36 -12.76
C PRO A 726 -11.32 6.92 -11.51
N PRO A 727 -11.77 7.87 -10.66
CA PRO A 727 -12.62 7.54 -9.53
C PRO A 727 -13.98 7.06 -10.01
N TRP A 728 -14.56 6.11 -9.28
CA TRP A 728 -15.94 5.69 -9.46
C TRP A 728 -16.79 6.43 -8.43
N SER A 729 -17.70 7.30 -8.87
CA SER A 729 -18.45 8.18 -7.95
C SER A 729 -19.37 7.44 -6.98
N GLY A 730 -19.61 6.14 -7.17
CA GLY A 730 -20.70 5.43 -6.50
C GLY A 730 -22.06 6.05 -6.84
N TYR A 731 -23.14 5.31 -6.62
CA TYR A 731 -24.49 5.84 -6.70
C TYR A 731 -25.36 5.12 -5.68
N ASN A 732 -26.14 5.89 -4.92
CA ASN A 732 -27.18 5.36 -4.04
C ASN A 732 -28.50 5.40 -4.82
N PHE A 733 -29.00 4.24 -5.23
CA PHE A 733 -30.33 4.14 -5.84
C PHE A 733 -31.33 3.70 -4.77
N SER A 734 -32.23 4.60 -4.38
CA SER A 734 -33.42 4.28 -3.56
C SER A 734 -34.70 4.21 -4.39
N GLU A 735 -34.62 4.41 -5.70
CA GLU A 735 -35.76 4.35 -6.61
C GLU A 735 -35.98 2.93 -7.18
N PRO A 736 -37.20 2.60 -7.64
CA PRO A 736 -37.47 1.35 -8.32
C PRO A 736 -36.51 1.06 -9.46
N TYR A 737 -35.80 -0.07 -9.34
CA TYR A 737 -34.90 -0.57 -10.38
C TYR A 737 -35.72 -0.84 -11.65
N ASN A 738 -35.83 0.16 -12.51
CA ASN A 738 -36.60 0.06 -13.73
C ASN A 738 -35.72 -0.71 -14.72
N SER A 739 -36.07 -1.98 -14.96
CA SER A 739 -35.27 -2.96 -15.75
C SER A 739 -34.89 -2.51 -17.18
N SER A 740 -35.37 -1.35 -17.64
CA SER A 740 -35.14 -0.81 -18.99
C SER A 740 -33.81 -0.06 -19.18
N SER A 741 -33.10 0.34 -18.12
CA SER A 741 -31.86 1.13 -18.21
C SER A 741 -30.56 0.38 -17.90
N ALA A 742 -30.63 -0.90 -17.48
CA ALA A 742 -29.45 -1.72 -17.22
C ALA A 742 -28.83 -2.29 -18.51
N PRO A 743 -27.50 -2.41 -18.62
CA PRO A 743 -26.86 -3.16 -19.71
C PRO A 743 -27.41 -4.59 -19.70
N LYS A 744 -27.90 -5.06 -20.85
CA LYS A 744 -28.53 -6.37 -21.06
C LYS A 744 -27.62 -7.53 -20.65
N VAL A 745 -27.58 -7.87 -19.36
CA VAL A 745 -27.10 -9.17 -18.91
C VAL A 745 -28.32 -10.08 -18.80
N VAL A 746 -28.64 -10.73 -19.91
CA VAL A 746 -29.69 -11.75 -19.97
C VAL A 746 -29.17 -12.98 -19.23
N ARG A 747 -29.48 -13.11 -17.94
CA ARG A 747 -29.59 -14.41 -17.29
C ARG A 747 -31.06 -14.67 -16.99
N VAL A 748 -31.53 -15.81 -17.47
CA VAL A 748 -32.87 -16.35 -17.21
C VAL A 748 -32.92 -16.69 -15.72
N VAL A 749 -33.36 -15.75 -14.90
CA VAL A 749 -33.70 -15.98 -13.49
C VAL A 749 -35.23 -15.99 -13.39
N ASP A 750 -35.72 -16.93 -12.60
CA ASP A 750 -37.11 -17.30 -12.35
C ASP A 750 -38.12 -16.13 -12.45
N PRO A 751 -39.17 -16.23 -13.30
CA PRO A 751 -40.22 -15.20 -13.42
C PRO A 751 -41.05 -14.98 -12.14
N LEU A 752 -40.83 -15.76 -11.07
CA LEU A 752 -41.42 -15.57 -9.75
C LEU A 752 -40.56 -14.75 -8.77
N ALA A 753 -39.35 -14.35 -9.15
CA ALA A 753 -38.53 -13.40 -8.37
C ALA A 753 -39.10 -11.97 -8.53
N HIS A 754 -40.26 -11.73 -7.94
CA HIS A 754 -40.92 -10.44 -7.93
C HIS A 754 -40.01 -9.37 -7.31
N VAL A 755 -39.70 -8.39 -8.15
CA VAL A 755 -39.08 -7.07 -7.92
C VAL A 755 -39.12 -6.62 -6.46
N PHE A 756 -38.10 -6.99 -5.69
CA PHE A 756 -37.78 -6.29 -4.45
C PHE A 756 -37.18 -4.93 -4.81
N LEU A 757 -37.67 -3.86 -4.17
CA LEU A 757 -36.99 -2.57 -4.17
C LEU A 757 -35.73 -2.68 -3.31
N ARG A 758 -34.68 -3.20 -3.93
CA ARG A 758 -33.36 -3.32 -3.34
C ARG A 758 -32.80 -1.91 -3.19
N GLU A 759 -32.50 -1.48 -1.97
CA GLU A 759 -31.58 -0.35 -1.79
C GLU A 759 -30.23 -0.82 -2.31
N VAL A 760 -29.94 -0.49 -3.56
CA VAL A 760 -28.70 -0.84 -4.23
C VAL A 760 -27.73 0.28 -3.99
N ARG A 761 -26.72 0.00 -3.17
CA ARG A 761 -25.57 0.88 -3.03
C ARG A 761 -24.46 0.40 -3.94
N GLN A 762 -24.07 1.26 -4.86
CA GLN A 762 -22.83 1.14 -5.59
C GLN A 762 -21.78 1.95 -4.85
N LEU A 763 -20.83 1.26 -4.22
CA LEU A 763 -19.81 1.92 -3.41
C LEU A 763 -18.80 2.67 -4.29
N PRO A 764 -18.37 3.88 -3.89
CA PRO A 764 -17.39 4.64 -4.65
C PRO A 764 -16.01 3.98 -4.60
N LEU A 765 -15.26 4.08 -5.70
CA LEU A 765 -13.83 3.77 -5.74
C LEU A 765 -13.05 5.08 -5.84
N PRO A 766 -11.98 5.27 -5.06
CA PRO A 766 -11.08 6.40 -5.27
C PRO A 766 -10.40 6.31 -6.64
N SER A 767 -9.75 7.38 -7.10
CA SER A 767 -8.81 7.27 -8.22
C SER A 767 -7.60 6.45 -7.80
N GLY A 768 -7.05 5.63 -8.70
CA GLY A 768 -5.93 4.74 -8.41
C GLY A 768 -4.79 4.86 -9.40
N LEU A 769 -3.57 4.61 -8.93
CA LEU A 769 -2.40 4.35 -9.77
C LEU A 769 -2.43 2.90 -10.27
N LEU A 770 -1.74 2.65 -11.38
CA LEU A 770 -1.64 1.30 -11.94
C LEU A 770 -1.06 0.34 -10.88
N GLY A 771 -1.75 -0.77 -10.63
CA GLY A 771 -1.39 -1.77 -9.63
C GLY A 771 -2.09 -1.60 -8.28
N ASP A 772 -2.70 -0.44 -8.00
CA ASP A 772 -3.42 -0.22 -6.75
C ASP A 772 -4.56 -1.23 -6.59
N VAL A 773 -4.64 -1.83 -5.38
CA VAL A 773 -5.70 -2.77 -5.01
C VAL A 773 -6.61 -2.12 -3.99
N VAL A 774 -7.89 -2.03 -4.33
CA VAL A 774 -8.94 -1.52 -3.44
C VAL A 774 -9.86 -2.67 -3.06
N THR A 775 -9.99 -2.93 -1.77
CA THR A 775 -11.00 -3.86 -1.24
C THR A 775 -12.18 -3.06 -0.72
N VAL A 776 -13.38 -3.43 -1.13
CA VAL A 776 -14.62 -2.78 -0.70
C VAL A 776 -15.54 -3.83 -0.09
N THR A 777 -16.10 -3.52 1.06
CA THR A 777 -17.08 -4.36 1.76
C THR A 777 -18.41 -3.62 1.81
N CYS A 778 -19.51 -4.37 1.74
CA CYS A 778 -20.82 -3.79 1.99
C CYS A 778 -20.86 -3.20 3.42
N PRO A 779 -21.58 -2.09 3.64
CA PRO A 779 -21.85 -1.59 4.98
C PRO A 779 -22.43 -2.70 5.86
N SER A 780 -22.34 -2.53 7.20
CA SER A 780 -23.12 -3.36 8.11
C SER A 780 -24.59 -3.37 7.65
N GLU A 781 -25.31 -4.47 7.90
CA GLU A 781 -26.73 -4.62 7.50
C GLU A 781 -27.00 -4.73 5.99
N PHE A 782 -25.97 -4.73 5.12
CA PHE A 782 -26.10 -5.01 3.70
C PHE A 782 -25.29 -6.24 3.31
N SER A 783 -25.90 -7.12 2.52
CA SER A 783 -25.26 -8.28 1.92
C SER A 783 -24.85 -7.99 0.47
N ARG A 784 -23.79 -8.65 0.01
CA ARG A 784 -23.36 -8.54 -1.40
C ARG A 784 -24.39 -9.23 -2.29
N ALA A 785 -25.07 -8.47 -3.14
CA ALA A 785 -25.97 -9.01 -4.15
C ALA A 785 -25.22 -9.35 -5.45
N SER A 786 -24.32 -8.47 -5.91
CA SER A 786 -23.50 -8.70 -7.10
C SER A 786 -22.26 -7.80 -7.12
N GLY A 787 -21.44 -7.89 -8.18
CA GLY A 787 -20.24 -7.08 -8.36
C GLY A 787 -19.02 -7.62 -7.62
N ASP A 788 -17.86 -7.00 -7.82
CA ASP A 788 -16.58 -7.45 -7.26
C ASP A 788 -16.28 -6.80 -5.91
N THR A 789 -15.60 -7.50 -5.00
CA THR A 789 -15.19 -6.95 -3.68
C THR A 789 -13.73 -6.49 -3.65
N ARG A 790 -12.96 -6.86 -4.67
CA ARG A 790 -11.55 -6.48 -4.83
C ARG A 790 -11.29 -6.02 -6.25
N PHE A 791 -10.73 -4.83 -6.35
CA PHE A 791 -10.51 -4.11 -7.59
C PHE A 791 -9.00 -3.86 -7.71
N ARG A 792 -8.43 -4.12 -8.88
CA ARG A 792 -7.06 -3.75 -9.21
C ARG A 792 -7.09 -2.70 -10.31
N CYS A 793 -6.37 -1.60 -10.16
CA CYS A 793 -6.24 -0.63 -11.23
C CYS A 793 -5.30 -1.20 -12.31
N GLY A 794 -5.85 -1.53 -13.47
CA GLY A 794 -5.12 -2.13 -14.58
C GLY A 794 -5.24 -1.35 -15.88
N HIS A 795 -4.68 -1.88 -16.95
CA HIS A 795 -4.73 -1.27 -18.28
C HIS A 795 -6.05 -1.58 -18.99
N GLY A 796 -6.79 -0.55 -19.42
CA GLY A 796 -7.96 -0.66 -20.28
C GLY A 796 -7.76 0.00 -21.65
N LEU A 797 -8.72 -0.20 -22.56
CA LEU A 797 -8.67 0.26 -23.96
C LEU A 797 -8.50 1.77 -24.12
N ASN A 798 -8.90 2.57 -23.13
CA ASN A 798 -8.91 4.04 -23.18
C ASN A 798 -8.16 4.71 -21.99
N GLY A 799 -7.29 3.98 -21.28
CA GLY A 799 -6.62 4.49 -20.08
C GLY A 799 -6.57 3.43 -18.98
N GLY A 800 -6.35 3.83 -17.73
CA GLY A 800 -6.51 2.89 -16.62
C GLY A 800 -7.96 2.58 -16.34
N GLN A 801 -8.21 1.32 -16.03
CA GLN A 801 -9.53 0.78 -15.78
C GLN A 801 -9.47 -0.14 -14.55
N TRP A 802 -10.50 -0.06 -13.71
CA TRP A 802 -10.65 -1.00 -12.60
C TRP A 802 -10.97 -2.39 -13.14
N GLN A 803 -10.09 -3.34 -12.86
CA GLN A 803 -10.17 -4.74 -13.23
C GLN A 803 -10.45 -5.59 -11.98
N ARG A 804 -11.12 -6.74 -12.18
CA ARG A 804 -11.39 -7.67 -11.09
C ARG A 804 -10.07 -8.25 -10.60
N GLU A 805 -9.75 -8.06 -9.31
CA GLU A 805 -8.62 -8.79 -8.74
C GLU A 805 -9.03 -10.27 -8.59
N VAL A 806 -8.47 -11.13 -9.45
CA VAL A 806 -8.68 -12.57 -9.34
C VAL A 806 -8.04 -13.01 -8.02
N ALA A 807 -8.87 -13.20 -6.99
CA ALA A 807 -8.47 -13.85 -5.75
C ALA A 807 -7.86 -15.19 -6.14
N SER A 808 -6.53 -15.29 -6.02
CA SER A 808 -5.68 -16.41 -6.43
C SER A 808 -6.43 -17.73 -6.54
N VAL A 809 -7.02 -17.99 -7.71
CA VAL A 809 -7.55 -19.31 -8.00
C VAL A 809 -6.31 -20.20 -8.09
N PRO A 810 -6.22 -21.32 -7.36
CA PRO A 810 -5.14 -22.28 -7.57
C PRO A 810 -5.19 -22.69 -9.06
N GLN A 811 -4.20 -22.24 -9.83
CA GLN A 811 -4.20 -22.38 -11.27
C GLN A 811 -4.23 -23.86 -11.65
N TYR A 812 -5.33 -24.26 -12.29
CA TYR A 812 -5.39 -25.47 -13.09
C TYR A 812 -4.48 -25.24 -14.31
N ASN A 813 -3.27 -25.79 -14.25
CA ASN A 813 -2.28 -25.75 -15.34
C ASN A 813 -2.77 -26.59 -16.51
N ASP A 814 -3.40 -25.95 -17.51
CA ASP A 814 -3.51 -26.52 -18.85
C ASP A 814 -2.74 -25.63 -19.82
N ASN A 815 -1.44 -25.90 -19.92
CA ASN A 815 -0.50 -25.20 -20.81
C ASN A 815 -0.62 -25.65 -22.29
N SER A 816 -1.71 -26.30 -22.68
CA SER A 816 -1.82 -26.94 -24.01
C SER A 816 -2.36 -26.04 -25.13
N THR A 817 -2.73 -24.78 -24.86
CA THR A 817 -3.15 -23.84 -25.91
C THR A 817 -2.14 -22.68 -26.11
N PRO A 818 -1.72 -22.40 -27.36
CA PRO A 818 -0.79 -21.30 -27.70
C PRO A 818 -1.29 -19.88 -27.39
N ASP A 819 -2.50 -19.72 -26.84
CA ASP A 819 -3.12 -18.43 -26.54
C ASP A 819 -2.78 -17.88 -25.13
N ALA A 820 -2.04 -18.63 -24.31
CA ALA A 820 -1.64 -18.20 -22.95
C ALA A 820 -0.68 -16.99 -22.92
N ILE A 821 -0.08 -16.61 -24.06
CA ILE A 821 0.83 -15.45 -24.16
C ILE A 821 0.06 -14.14 -24.40
N LEU A 822 -1.26 -14.18 -24.63
CA LEU A 822 -2.09 -12.98 -24.84
C LEU A 822 -2.91 -12.52 -23.63
N HIS A 823 -2.83 -13.20 -22.49
CA HIS A 823 -3.56 -12.83 -21.26
C HIS A 823 -2.90 -11.72 -20.40
N LEU A 824 -1.92 -10.98 -20.95
CA LEU A 824 -1.43 -9.72 -20.36
C LEU A 824 -2.24 -8.48 -20.79
N VAL A 825 -3.34 -8.70 -21.52
CA VAL A 825 -4.23 -7.65 -22.00
C VAL A 825 -5.67 -8.10 -21.72
N ASP A 826 -6.38 -7.26 -20.96
CA ASP A 826 -7.82 -7.30 -20.67
C ASP A 826 -8.31 -8.42 -19.73
N GLU A 827 -7.90 -8.36 -18.46
CA GLU A 827 -8.75 -8.91 -17.40
C GLU A 827 -10.14 -8.24 -17.45
N ALA A 828 -11.18 -9.01 -17.16
CA ALA A 828 -12.56 -8.53 -17.20
C ALA A 828 -12.70 -7.24 -16.40
N THR A 829 -13.33 -6.23 -17.00
CA THR A 829 -13.71 -5.00 -16.32
C THR A 829 -14.42 -5.34 -15.02
N ALA A 830 -13.96 -4.77 -13.90
CA ALA A 830 -14.58 -5.04 -12.62
C ALA A 830 -16.03 -4.57 -12.64
N GLU A 831 -16.92 -5.41 -12.11
CA GLU A 831 -18.31 -5.02 -11.92
C GLU A 831 -18.44 -4.27 -10.58
N PRO A 832 -19.22 -3.18 -10.53
CA PRO A 832 -19.37 -2.41 -9.30
C PRO A 832 -20.00 -3.27 -8.20
N LEU A 833 -19.46 -3.18 -6.98
CA LEU A 833 -20.05 -3.85 -5.83
C LEU A 833 -21.46 -3.31 -5.60
N VAL A 834 -22.45 -4.18 -5.73
CA VAL A 834 -23.86 -3.90 -5.47
C VAL A 834 -24.23 -4.59 -4.17
N CYS A 835 -24.49 -3.77 -3.17
CA CYS A 835 -24.94 -4.20 -1.86
C CYS A 835 -26.47 -4.10 -1.80
N GLU A 836 -27.11 -5.13 -1.27
CA GLU A 836 -28.55 -5.20 -1.02
C GLU A 836 -28.77 -5.28 0.49
N LEU A 837 -29.76 -4.53 0.98
CA LEU A 837 -30.15 -4.58 2.39
C LEU A 837 -30.41 -6.04 2.80
N GLU A 838 -29.94 -6.45 3.97
CA GLU A 838 -30.19 -7.81 4.48
C GLU A 838 -31.67 -8.17 4.37
N THR A 839 -31.95 -9.40 3.93
CA THR A 839 -33.29 -9.93 3.63
C THR A 839 -34.28 -9.93 4.78
N MET A 840 -33.83 -9.60 6.00
CA MET A 840 -34.69 -9.46 7.17
C MET A 840 -35.06 -7.99 7.46
N LYS A 841 -34.32 -7.01 6.92
CA LYS A 841 -34.41 -5.60 7.29
C LYS A 841 -35.31 -4.79 6.34
N GLY A 842 -35.97 -3.78 6.87
CA GLY A 842 -36.88 -2.91 6.13
C GLY A 842 -38.36 -3.27 6.36
N VAL A 843 -39.21 -2.91 5.39
CA VAL A 843 -40.67 -2.96 5.52
C VAL A 843 -41.29 -3.61 4.31
N ARG A 844 -42.10 -4.65 4.52
CA ARG A 844 -42.87 -5.27 3.45
C ARG A 844 -43.96 -4.32 3.03
N ARG A 845 -44.01 -3.96 1.76
CA ARG A 845 -45.02 -3.09 1.19
C ARG A 845 -45.85 -3.83 0.17
N LYS A 846 -47.17 -3.78 0.32
CA LYS A 846 -48.13 -4.17 -0.70
C LYS A 846 -48.70 -2.90 -1.32
N TYR A 847 -48.42 -2.67 -2.59
CA TYR A 847 -48.78 -1.43 -3.28
C TYR A 847 -49.90 -1.64 -4.29
N TYR A 848 -50.66 -0.57 -4.56
CA TYR A 848 -51.78 -0.57 -5.50
C TYR A 848 -51.70 0.67 -6.40
N ASP A 849 -51.65 0.45 -7.72
CA ASP A 849 -51.62 1.55 -8.70
C ASP A 849 -52.91 2.38 -8.70
N ARG A 850 -54.01 1.81 -8.17
CA ARG A 850 -55.34 2.45 -8.07
C ARG A 850 -56.01 2.14 -6.74
N LEU A 851 -56.81 3.08 -6.22
CA LEU A 851 -57.56 2.91 -4.98
C LEU A 851 -58.44 1.63 -4.98
N PRO A 852 -58.25 0.71 -4.02
CA PRO A 852 -59.08 -0.48 -3.87
C PRO A 852 -60.56 -0.12 -3.64
N GLY A 853 -61.48 -0.72 -4.41
CA GLY A 853 -62.93 -0.59 -4.19
C GLY A 853 -63.66 0.49 -4.98
N LEU A 854 -62.96 1.45 -5.59
CA LEU A 854 -63.57 2.46 -6.48
C LEU A 854 -63.85 1.94 -7.90
N PHE A 855 -63.15 0.89 -8.34
CA PHE A 855 -63.34 0.28 -9.65
C PHE A 855 -63.30 -1.26 -9.55
N ARG A 856 -64.32 -1.94 -10.08
CA ARG A 856 -64.64 -3.36 -9.80
C ARG A 856 -63.66 -4.43 -10.36
N ASN A 857 -62.56 -4.08 -11.04
CA ASN A 857 -61.72 -5.05 -11.78
C ASN A 857 -60.19 -4.89 -11.57
N HIS A 858 -59.68 -4.65 -10.35
CA HIS A 858 -58.26 -4.31 -10.11
C HIS A 858 -57.39 -5.40 -9.43
N SER A 859 -57.64 -6.68 -9.69
CA SER A 859 -56.72 -7.74 -9.23
C SER A 859 -55.33 -7.67 -9.86
N ASP A 860 -55.19 -7.02 -11.03
CA ASP A 860 -54.02 -7.22 -11.89
C ASP A 860 -52.91 -6.15 -11.72
N SER A 861 -53.11 -5.12 -10.89
CA SER A 861 -52.15 -4.00 -10.71
C SER A 861 -51.71 -3.79 -9.25
N ALA A 862 -51.70 -4.85 -8.45
CA ALA A 862 -51.16 -4.85 -7.09
C ALA A 862 -49.91 -5.73 -7.03
N GLY A 863 -48.89 -5.29 -6.30
CA GLY A 863 -47.66 -6.03 -6.11
C GLY A 863 -47.15 -5.98 -4.67
N TYR A 864 -46.11 -6.75 -4.40
CA TYR A 864 -45.40 -6.77 -3.12
C TYR A 864 -43.93 -6.46 -3.36
N ASP A 865 -43.35 -5.64 -2.49
CA ASP A 865 -41.91 -5.42 -2.39
C ASP A 865 -41.49 -5.15 -0.94
N VAL A 866 -40.19 -4.90 -0.72
CA VAL A 866 -39.63 -4.49 0.56
C VAL A 866 -38.97 -3.14 0.35
N VAL A 867 -39.24 -2.18 1.23
CA VAL A 867 -38.63 -0.83 1.22
C VAL A 867 -37.85 -0.62 2.51
N PRO A 868 -36.68 0.06 2.49
CA PRO A 868 -35.85 0.23 3.68
C PRO A 868 -36.58 1.01 4.78
N TYR A 869 -37.29 2.06 4.40
CA TYR A 869 -38.09 2.89 5.30
C TYR A 869 -39.33 3.41 4.58
N ILE A 870 -40.33 3.82 5.36
CA ILE A 870 -41.56 4.43 4.82
C ILE A 870 -41.31 5.94 4.72
N ASN A 871 -40.68 6.40 3.63
CA ASN A 871 -40.47 7.82 3.35
C ASN A 871 -40.58 8.06 1.84
N GLN A 872 -41.80 8.17 1.36
CA GLN A 872 -42.11 8.34 -0.06
C GLN A 872 -42.51 9.78 -0.28
N PHE A 873 -41.63 10.58 -0.89
CA PHE A 873 -41.92 11.98 -1.25
C PHE A 873 -42.80 12.10 -2.50
N GLN A 874 -42.79 11.09 -3.38
CA GLN A 874 -43.58 11.01 -4.61
C GLN A 874 -43.95 9.54 -4.88
N SER A 875 -44.91 9.01 -4.13
CA SER A 875 -45.35 7.63 -4.34
C SER A 875 -46.10 7.50 -5.68
N PRO A 876 -45.71 6.58 -6.58
CA PRO A 876 -46.47 6.33 -7.81
C PRO A 876 -47.76 5.55 -7.54
N TYR A 877 -48.00 5.11 -6.30
CA TYR A 877 -49.15 4.28 -5.91
C TYR A 877 -50.26 5.09 -5.23
N ASP A 878 -51.50 4.75 -5.54
CA ASP A 878 -52.70 5.35 -4.93
C ASP A 878 -52.96 4.82 -3.52
N ALA A 879 -52.52 3.59 -3.22
CA ALA A 879 -52.59 3.02 -1.90
C ALA A 879 -51.38 2.11 -1.64
N ALA A 880 -51.00 2.00 -0.38
CA ALA A 880 -49.95 1.09 0.06
C ALA A 880 -50.25 0.57 1.47
N GLN A 881 -49.98 -0.71 1.70
CA GLN A 881 -49.98 -1.33 3.03
C GLN A 881 -48.54 -1.68 3.36
N PHE A 882 -48.12 -1.37 4.58
CA PHE A 882 -46.76 -1.55 5.07
C PHE A 882 -46.80 -2.42 6.32
N GLU A 883 -45.96 -3.45 6.39
CA GLU A 883 -45.88 -4.38 7.51
C GLU A 883 -44.41 -4.60 7.89
N ALA A 884 -44.10 -4.45 9.18
CA ALA A 884 -42.80 -4.79 9.75
C ALA A 884 -42.88 -4.96 11.27
N TYR A 885 -41.82 -5.53 11.83
CA TYR A 885 -41.51 -5.51 13.26
C TYR A 885 -40.52 -4.37 13.53
N LEU A 886 -40.83 -3.54 14.52
CA LEU A 886 -39.96 -2.50 15.05
C LEU A 886 -39.24 -3.02 16.28
N ARG A 887 -37.92 -2.83 16.34
CA ARG A 887 -37.13 -3.04 17.56
C ARG A 887 -36.14 -1.89 17.69
N PRO A 888 -36.25 -1.00 18.69
CA PRO A 888 -35.31 0.11 18.83
C PRO A 888 -33.96 -0.36 19.40
N LYS A 889 -32.86 0.32 19.03
CA LYS A 889 -31.53 0.12 19.64
C LYS A 889 -31.49 0.49 21.11
N LEU A 890 -32.24 1.52 21.50
CA LEU A 890 -32.29 2.03 22.87
C LEU A 890 -33.70 1.86 23.43
N ALA A 891 -33.82 1.37 24.66
CA ALA A 891 -35.10 1.37 25.36
C ALA A 891 -35.48 2.81 25.76
N GLY A 892 -36.76 3.13 25.74
CA GLY A 892 -37.26 4.42 26.20
C GLY A 892 -38.65 4.78 25.69
N ASN A 893 -39.04 6.04 25.91
CA ASN A 893 -40.29 6.58 25.41
C ASN A 893 -40.11 7.08 23.97
N TYR A 894 -40.91 6.54 23.06
CA TYR A 894 -40.93 6.90 21.66
C TYR A 894 -42.28 7.50 21.29
N THR A 895 -42.27 8.60 20.55
CA THR A 895 -43.47 9.11 19.86
C THR A 895 -43.40 8.68 18.41
N LEU A 896 -44.38 7.90 17.95
CA LEU A 896 -44.51 7.54 16.54
C LEU A 896 -45.31 8.63 15.81
N SER A 897 -44.87 8.97 14.62
CA SER A 897 -45.46 10.05 13.83
C SER A 897 -45.65 9.66 12.38
N ILE A 898 -46.77 10.05 11.79
CA ILE A 898 -47.08 9.84 10.37
C ILE A 898 -47.27 11.20 9.71
N GLU A 899 -46.39 11.54 8.76
CA GLU A 899 -46.57 12.70 7.88
C GLU A 899 -47.20 12.23 6.57
N VAL A 900 -48.43 12.67 6.26
CA VAL A 900 -49.19 12.12 5.13
C VAL A 900 -49.90 13.20 4.32
N LEU A 901 -50.01 12.96 3.02
CA LEU A 901 -51.00 13.59 2.14
C LEU A 901 -51.97 12.50 1.66
N GLY A 902 -53.12 12.37 2.33
CA GLY A 902 -54.06 11.26 2.18
C GLY A 902 -54.71 10.85 3.50
N SER A 903 -55.20 9.63 3.54
CA SER A 903 -55.69 8.96 4.75
C SER A 903 -54.75 7.82 5.14
N PHE A 904 -54.65 7.52 6.43
CA PHE A 904 -53.86 6.39 6.91
C PHE A 904 -54.46 5.78 8.18
N VAL A 905 -54.09 4.52 8.43
CA VAL A 905 -54.34 3.81 9.69
C VAL A 905 -53.05 3.09 10.09
N LEU A 906 -52.50 3.44 11.24
CA LEU A 906 -51.39 2.75 11.89
C LEU A 906 -51.95 1.83 12.99
N THR A 907 -51.74 0.54 12.80
CA THR A 907 -52.00 -0.49 13.80
C THR A 907 -50.70 -0.94 14.46
N TRP A 908 -50.75 -1.18 15.77
CA TRP A 908 -49.65 -1.57 16.63
C TRP A 908 -50.10 -2.76 17.46
N GLU A 909 -49.42 -3.90 17.37
CA GLU A 909 -49.84 -5.14 18.04
C GLU A 909 -51.31 -5.51 17.80
N LYS A 910 -51.77 -5.29 16.56
CA LYS A 910 -53.17 -5.51 16.09
C LYS A 910 -54.22 -4.54 16.65
N GLU A 911 -53.82 -3.54 17.44
CA GLU A 911 -54.70 -2.48 17.89
C GLU A 911 -54.50 -1.21 17.05
N ILE A 912 -55.55 -0.42 16.83
CA ILE A 912 -55.42 0.85 16.11
C ILE A 912 -54.78 1.86 17.06
N LEU A 913 -53.55 2.27 16.74
CA LEU A 913 -52.81 3.23 17.53
C LEU A 913 -53.06 4.66 17.06
N LEU A 914 -53.08 4.87 15.74
CA LEU A 914 -53.26 6.19 15.13
C LEU A 914 -54.01 6.06 13.81
N ALA A 915 -54.98 6.95 13.58
CA ALA A 915 -55.65 7.07 12.30
C ALA A 915 -55.91 8.55 12.02
N GLY A 916 -55.73 8.95 10.76
CA GLY A 916 -55.82 10.36 10.40
C GLY A 916 -56.03 10.56 8.90
N ARG A 917 -56.40 11.79 8.55
CA ARG A 917 -56.62 12.23 7.18
C ARG A 917 -56.20 13.68 7.04
N SER A 918 -55.29 13.97 6.11
CA SER A 918 -54.84 15.33 5.83
C SER A 918 -55.98 16.18 5.27
N GLN A 919 -56.20 17.40 5.77
CA GLN A 919 -57.32 18.26 5.34
C GLN A 919 -57.00 19.19 4.16
N GLY A 920 -55.79 19.13 3.58
CA GLY A 920 -55.35 20.09 2.56
C GLY A 920 -54.43 19.50 1.49
N LEU A 921 -53.79 20.40 0.72
CA LEU A 921 -52.80 20.06 -0.32
C LEU A 921 -51.38 19.89 0.23
N PHE A 922 -51.18 20.18 1.51
CA PHE A 922 -49.89 20.05 2.18
C PHE A 922 -49.90 18.83 3.09
N PRO A 923 -48.76 18.12 3.23
CA PRO A 923 -48.62 17.01 4.15
C PRO A 923 -48.92 17.45 5.58
N GLU A 924 -49.69 16.63 6.31
CA GLU A 924 -50.04 16.87 7.71
C GLU A 924 -49.37 15.81 8.60
N LEU A 925 -48.88 16.23 9.76
CA LEU A 925 -48.16 15.39 10.71
C LEU A 925 -49.08 14.98 11.85
N PHE A 926 -49.20 13.67 12.08
CA PHE A 926 -50.01 13.08 13.14
C PHE A 926 -49.09 12.33 14.10
N ASN A 927 -49.28 12.51 15.41
CA ASN A 927 -48.43 11.92 16.45
C ASN A 927 -49.25 10.98 17.35
N THR A 928 -48.63 9.91 17.83
CA THR A 928 -49.18 9.06 18.88
C THR A 928 -48.97 9.68 20.27
N SER A 929 -49.56 9.09 21.30
CA SER A 929 -49.00 9.22 22.66
C SER A 929 -47.63 8.54 22.72
N GLU A 930 -46.82 8.87 23.73
CA GLU A 930 -45.58 8.17 24.00
C GLU A 930 -45.82 6.67 24.21
N LEU A 931 -45.00 5.85 23.56
CA LEU A 931 -44.93 4.40 23.73
C LEU A 931 -43.63 4.05 24.45
N GLU A 932 -43.71 3.24 25.49
CA GLU A 932 -42.53 2.66 26.12
C GLU A 932 -42.07 1.46 25.30
N LEU A 933 -40.96 1.60 24.59
CA LEU A 933 -40.38 0.55 23.76
C LEU A 933 -39.10 0.02 24.39
N SER A 934 -38.94 -1.29 24.40
CA SER A 934 -37.74 -1.96 24.90
C SER A 934 -36.83 -2.41 23.76
N SER A 935 -35.51 -2.39 23.97
CA SER A 935 -34.52 -2.80 22.97
C SER A 935 -34.35 -4.32 22.85
N ASP A 936 -35.01 -5.09 23.69
CA ASP A 936 -35.03 -6.57 23.68
C ASP A 936 -36.31 -7.16 23.07
N GLN A 937 -37.29 -6.32 22.72
CA GLN A 937 -38.58 -6.75 22.17
C GLN A 937 -38.77 -6.31 20.72
N PHE A 938 -39.54 -7.09 19.97
CA PHE A 938 -39.99 -6.76 18.63
C PHE A 938 -41.48 -6.43 18.68
N TYR A 939 -41.85 -5.34 18.04
CA TYR A 939 -43.21 -4.84 18.02
C TYR A 939 -43.76 -4.83 16.59
N PHE A 940 -44.81 -5.61 16.34
CA PHE A 940 -45.43 -5.66 15.03
C PHE A 940 -46.28 -4.41 14.77
N PHE A 941 -46.05 -3.76 13.64
CA PHE A 941 -46.92 -2.69 13.16
C PHE A 941 -47.38 -2.95 11.74
N HIS A 942 -48.57 -2.43 11.44
CA HIS A 942 -49.14 -2.43 10.11
C HIS A 942 -49.74 -1.05 9.81
N LEU A 943 -49.24 -0.42 8.74
CA LEU A 943 -49.62 0.93 8.30
C LEU A 943 -50.31 0.86 6.95
N GLU A 944 -51.57 1.24 6.90
CA GLU A 944 -52.34 1.37 5.67
C GLU A 944 -52.38 2.84 5.24
N TYR A 945 -52.15 3.09 3.95
CA TYR A 945 -52.17 4.40 3.32
C TYR A 945 -53.07 4.39 2.09
N TRP A 946 -53.85 5.47 1.93
CA TRP A 946 -54.67 5.73 0.76
C TRP A 946 -54.59 7.20 0.38
N ALA A 947 -54.31 7.49 -0.88
CA ALA A 947 -54.42 8.83 -1.43
C ALA A 947 -55.88 9.31 -1.36
N ASP A 948 -56.09 10.58 -1.00
CA ASP A 948 -57.44 11.11 -0.83
C ASP A 948 -58.11 11.38 -2.20
N PRO A 949 -59.29 10.79 -2.49
CA PRO A 949 -60.02 11.03 -3.73
C PRO A 949 -60.64 12.42 -3.85
N LEU A 950 -60.64 13.26 -2.80
CA LEU A 950 -61.17 14.64 -2.86
C LEU A 950 -60.23 15.66 -3.51
N LEU A 951 -59.06 15.22 -4.00
CA LEU A 951 -58.27 16.06 -4.90
C LEU A 951 -59.10 16.35 -6.17
N PRO A 952 -59.26 17.62 -6.59
CA PRO A 952 -60.19 17.99 -7.63
C PRO A 952 -59.90 17.25 -8.94
N GLU A 953 -60.92 16.58 -9.50
CA GLU A 953 -60.93 15.85 -10.78
C GLU A 953 -60.55 16.70 -12.03
N ARG A 954 -60.05 17.93 -11.86
CA ARG A 954 -59.69 18.79 -13.00
C ARG A 954 -58.43 18.28 -13.69
N THR A 955 -58.68 17.63 -14.82
CA THR A 955 -57.77 17.14 -15.87
C THR A 955 -57.03 18.23 -16.63
N ASP A 956 -56.57 19.28 -15.97
CA ASP A 956 -55.70 20.26 -16.62
C ASP A 956 -54.29 19.65 -16.60
N GLN A 957 -53.68 19.42 -17.78
CA GLN A 957 -52.41 18.70 -18.00
C GLN A 957 -51.20 19.21 -17.18
N GLU A 958 -51.34 20.33 -16.47
CA GLU A 958 -50.31 20.89 -15.59
C GLU A 958 -50.39 20.37 -14.14
N MET A 959 -51.44 19.64 -13.74
CA MET A 959 -51.57 19.03 -12.40
C MET A 959 -51.02 17.60 -12.27
N ILE A 960 -50.23 17.12 -13.25
CA ILE A 960 -49.70 15.74 -13.33
C ILE A 960 -48.74 15.35 -12.17
N THR A 961 -48.42 16.24 -11.24
CA THR A 961 -47.55 15.91 -10.10
C THR A 961 -48.07 16.46 -8.77
N PHE A 962 -49.29 16.08 -8.37
CA PHE A 962 -49.60 16.15 -6.93
C PHE A 962 -48.72 15.12 -6.21
N PRO A 963 -47.79 15.55 -5.33
CA PRO A 963 -46.85 14.63 -4.71
C PRO A 963 -47.59 13.82 -3.64
N ARG A 964 -47.93 12.57 -3.96
CA ARG A 964 -48.38 11.60 -2.95
C ARG A 964 -47.25 11.43 -1.95
N ARG A 965 -47.51 11.71 -0.67
CA ARG A 965 -46.49 11.70 0.39
C ARG A 965 -46.94 10.87 1.58
N ILE A 966 -46.05 9.99 2.04
CA ILE A 966 -46.16 9.32 3.33
C ILE A 966 -44.78 9.16 3.96
N ARG A 967 -44.63 9.57 5.23
CA ARG A 967 -43.45 9.33 6.05
C ARG A 967 -43.83 8.71 7.39
N PHE A 968 -43.18 7.63 7.77
CA PHE A 968 -43.21 7.07 9.12
C PHE A 968 -41.97 7.53 9.87
N LEU A 969 -42.22 8.36 10.88
CA LEU A 969 -41.22 9.01 11.69
C LEU A 969 -41.34 8.54 13.13
N TRP A 970 -40.27 8.69 13.90
CA TRP A 970 -40.30 8.56 15.34
C TRP A 970 -39.49 9.68 16.00
N SER A 971 -39.75 9.94 17.27
CA SER A 971 -38.90 10.73 18.15
C SER A 971 -38.62 9.88 19.39
N GLY A 972 -37.36 9.51 19.57
CA GLY A 972 -36.91 8.72 20.72
C GLY A 972 -36.53 9.59 21.92
N PRO A 973 -35.82 9.05 22.93
CA PRO A 973 -35.40 9.79 24.13
C PRO A 973 -34.53 11.03 23.83
N ALA A 974 -33.85 11.06 22.70
CA ALA A 974 -33.06 12.20 22.23
C ALA A 974 -33.92 13.35 21.65
N GLY A 975 -35.22 13.16 21.48
CA GLY A 975 -36.19 14.19 21.08
C GLY A 975 -36.22 14.54 19.59
N GLU A 976 -35.20 14.21 18.79
CA GLU A 976 -35.19 14.53 17.36
C GLU A 976 -36.15 13.63 16.56
N MET A 977 -37.02 14.26 15.76
CA MET A 977 -37.96 13.55 14.89
C MET A 977 -37.27 13.15 13.58
N GLN A 978 -37.13 11.85 13.34
CA GLN A 978 -36.46 11.30 12.17
C GLN A 978 -37.25 10.14 11.57
N PRO A 979 -37.06 9.80 10.28
CA PRO A 979 -37.58 8.55 9.73
C PRO A 979 -37.11 7.37 10.57
N VAL A 980 -37.99 6.39 10.77
CA VAL A 980 -37.60 5.17 11.47
C VAL A 980 -36.46 4.49 10.69
N PRO A 981 -35.28 4.30 11.29
CA PRO A 981 -34.14 3.72 10.59
C PRO A 981 -34.44 2.29 10.14
N TYR A 982 -34.04 1.93 8.93
CA TYR A 982 -34.21 0.56 8.39
C TYR A 982 -33.51 -0.50 9.25
N THR A 983 -32.49 -0.13 10.02
CA THR A 983 -31.78 -1.04 10.94
C THR A 983 -32.66 -1.49 12.11
N GLU A 984 -33.72 -0.74 12.42
CA GLU A 984 -34.70 -0.99 13.49
C GLU A 984 -35.97 -1.68 12.96
N LEU A 985 -36.08 -1.85 11.64
CA LEU A 985 -37.24 -2.39 10.94
C LEU A 985 -36.93 -3.78 10.40
N TYR A 986 -37.83 -4.73 10.63
CA TYR A 986 -37.68 -6.11 10.20
C TYR A 986 -38.95 -6.59 9.50
N HIS A 987 -38.89 -6.93 8.22
CA HIS A 987 -40.12 -7.31 7.49
C HIS A 987 -40.42 -8.81 7.53
N SER A 988 -39.41 -9.65 7.82
CA SER A 988 -39.53 -11.10 7.94
C SER A 988 -38.37 -11.64 8.78
N PHE A 989 -38.60 -12.81 9.39
CA PHE A 989 -37.58 -13.62 10.04
C PHE A 989 -37.31 -14.93 9.27
N ASP A 990 -37.81 -15.05 8.04
CA ASP A 990 -37.97 -16.34 7.36
C ASP A 990 -36.79 -16.72 6.43
N GLU A 991 -35.91 -15.79 6.02
CA GLU A 991 -34.82 -16.07 5.07
C GLU A 991 -33.50 -15.36 5.43
N VAL A 992 -32.57 -16.07 6.08
CA VAL A 992 -31.14 -15.66 6.17
C VAL A 992 -30.33 -16.65 5.33
N TYR A 993 -29.89 -16.24 4.14
CA TYR A 993 -29.03 -17.05 3.28
C TYR A 993 -27.61 -17.12 3.86
N GLY A 994 -27.13 -18.33 4.17
CA GLY A 994 -25.78 -18.56 4.71
C GLY A 994 -25.73 -18.94 6.19
N TYR A 995 -26.87 -18.93 6.86
CA TYR A 995 -27.11 -19.66 8.10
C TYR A 995 -28.15 -20.73 7.80
N PRO A 996 -28.07 -21.90 8.46
CA PRO A 996 -27.58 -22.09 9.83
C PRO A 996 -26.29 -22.94 9.93
N ILE A 997 -25.61 -22.87 11.08
CA ILE A 997 -24.49 -23.77 11.41
C ILE A 997 -25.04 -25.20 11.47
N THR A 998 -24.59 -26.04 10.53
CA THR A 998 -25.08 -27.41 10.41
C THR A 998 -24.64 -28.25 11.60
N LEU A 999 -25.53 -28.49 12.56
CA LEU A 999 -25.39 -29.62 13.45
C LEU A 999 -25.47 -30.88 12.58
N ARG A 1000 -24.44 -31.73 12.65
CA ARG A 1000 -24.51 -33.08 12.06
C ARG A 1000 -25.79 -33.73 12.55
N GLY A 1001 -26.49 -34.41 11.62
CA GLY A 1001 -27.80 -35.03 11.86
C GLY A 1001 -27.92 -35.62 13.26
N ILE A 1002 -29.05 -35.33 13.90
CA ILE A 1002 -29.40 -35.84 15.21
C ILE A 1002 -29.70 -37.32 15.00
N ASN A 1003 -28.64 -38.12 14.95
CA ASN A 1003 -28.72 -39.55 14.85
C ASN A 1003 -28.93 -40.07 16.26
N ASP A 1004 -30.08 -40.70 16.50
CA ASP A 1004 -30.11 -41.79 17.46
C ASP A 1004 -29.16 -42.88 16.92
N PRO A 1005 -28.13 -43.31 17.67
CA PRO A 1005 -27.22 -44.37 17.24
C PRO A 1005 -27.93 -45.72 16.98
N ALA A 1006 -29.21 -45.85 17.35
CA ALA A 1006 -30.08 -46.96 16.98
C ALA A 1006 -31.41 -46.43 16.40
N PRO A 1007 -32.10 -47.17 15.51
CA PRO A 1007 -33.47 -46.83 15.15
C PRO A 1007 -34.30 -46.72 16.43
N CYS A 1008 -35.00 -45.60 16.66
CA CYS A 1008 -35.67 -45.25 17.91
C CYS A 1008 -36.27 -46.49 18.59
N ASP A 1009 -35.72 -46.91 19.73
CA ASP A 1009 -36.44 -47.85 20.60
C ASP A 1009 -37.51 -47.00 21.30
N SER A 1010 -38.79 -47.31 21.06
CA SER A 1010 -39.97 -46.52 21.43
C SER A 1010 -40.16 -46.28 22.94
N GLN A 1011 -39.13 -46.48 23.74
CA GLN A 1011 -39.12 -46.37 25.19
C GLN A 1011 -38.28 -45.20 25.72
N ASN A 1012 -37.38 -44.62 24.91
CA ASN A 1012 -36.49 -43.54 25.37
C ASN A 1012 -36.67 -42.25 24.56
N THR A 1013 -36.91 -41.16 25.27
CA THR A 1013 -36.92 -39.82 24.67
C THR A 1013 -35.50 -39.37 24.33
N VAL A 1014 -35.26 -39.02 23.06
CA VAL A 1014 -34.01 -38.42 22.61
C VAL A 1014 -34.01 -36.94 22.99
N SER A 1015 -33.16 -36.55 23.93
CA SER A 1015 -33.07 -35.17 24.42
C SER A 1015 -31.87 -34.44 23.85
N ILE A 1016 -32.09 -33.22 23.37
CA ILE A 1016 -31.08 -32.29 22.90
C ILE A 1016 -31.27 -30.99 23.65
N THR A 1017 -30.23 -30.55 24.34
CA THR A 1017 -30.28 -29.36 25.21
C THR A 1017 -29.21 -28.36 24.82
N GLY A 1018 -29.45 -27.08 25.10
CA GLY A 1018 -28.48 -26.01 24.85
C GLY A 1018 -28.44 -25.54 23.40
N LEU A 1019 -29.57 -25.68 22.68
CA LEU A 1019 -29.70 -25.11 21.34
C LEU A 1019 -29.62 -23.59 21.40
N LEU A 1020 -28.83 -22.98 20.52
CA LEU A 1020 -28.66 -21.54 20.38
C LEU A 1020 -29.43 -21.02 19.17
N GLU A 1021 -29.66 -19.70 19.13
CA GLU A 1021 -30.23 -19.05 17.95
C GLU A 1021 -29.31 -19.26 16.74
N GLY A 1022 -29.86 -19.77 15.63
CA GLY A 1022 -29.10 -20.06 14.42
C GLY A 1022 -28.58 -21.50 14.29
N ASP A 1023 -28.90 -22.39 15.23
CA ASP A 1023 -28.64 -23.83 15.10
C ASP A 1023 -29.62 -24.47 14.11
N ASN A 1024 -29.14 -25.38 13.24
CA ASN A 1024 -30.01 -26.30 12.50
C ASN A 1024 -29.51 -27.73 12.49
N GLY A 1025 -30.45 -28.66 12.35
CA GLY A 1025 -30.14 -30.07 12.24
C GLY A 1025 -31.26 -30.83 11.54
N THR A 1026 -30.99 -32.08 11.21
CA THR A 1026 -31.99 -33.02 10.72
C THR A 1026 -32.33 -34.00 11.83
N ILE A 1027 -33.61 -34.15 12.14
CA ILE A 1027 -34.11 -35.20 13.03
C ILE A 1027 -34.30 -36.45 12.18
N ILE A 1028 -33.65 -37.55 12.59
CA ILE A 1028 -33.85 -38.86 11.94
C ILE A 1028 -34.29 -39.89 12.96
N ASP A 1029 -34.92 -40.95 12.48
CA ASP A 1029 -35.33 -42.09 13.30
C ASP A 1029 -34.18 -43.02 13.68
N GLY A 1030 -32.94 -42.77 13.21
CA GLY A 1030 -31.75 -43.60 13.46
C GLY A 1030 -31.55 -44.76 12.48
N SER A 1031 -32.39 -44.88 11.44
CA SER A 1031 -32.31 -45.99 10.50
C SER A 1031 -31.32 -45.80 9.35
N ILE A 1032 -30.88 -46.93 8.78
CA ILE A 1032 -29.86 -46.98 7.73
C ILE A 1032 -30.49 -46.53 6.41
N GLY A 1033 -30.37 -45.24 6.09
CA GLY A 1033 -30.86 -44.67 4.83
C GLY A 1033 -31.39 -43.24 4.89
N TYR A 1034 -31.41 -42.61 6.07
CA TYR A 1034 -31.98 -41.26 6.28
C TYR A 1034 -33.48 -41.16 5.91
N ASN A 1035 -34.18 -42.28 5.83
CA ASN A 1035 -35.63 -42.34 5.61
C ASN A 1035 -36.30 -42.82 6.88
N TYR A 1036 -37.30 -42.09 7.33
CA TYR A 1036 -38.15 -42.48 8.44
C TYR A 1036 -38.87 -43.80 8.13
N ASN A 1037 -38.77 -44.81 9.00
CA ASN A 1037 -39.50 -46.07 8.82
C ASN A 1037 -40.94 -45.97 9.34
N GLU A 1038 -41.87 -46.52 8.56
CA GLU A 1038 -43.25 -46.69 8.97
C GLU A 1038 -43.32 -47.57 10.24
N ASP A 1039 -44.27 -47.27 11.13
CA ASP A 1039 -44.55 -47.99 12.40
C ASP A 1039 -43.54 -47.83 13.55
N LEU A 1040 -42.66 -46.83 13.50
CA LEU A 1040 -41.87 -46.41 14.67
C LEU A 1040 -42.61 -45.34 15.51
N THR A 1041 -42.27 -45.28 16.79
CA THR A 1041 -42.73 -44.26 17.73
C THR A 1041 -41.51 -43.62 18.36
N CYS A 1042 -41.10 -42.46 17.85
CA CYS A 1042 -39.95 -41.71 18.33
C CYS A 1042 -40.40 -40.55 19.22
N ASP A 1043 -39.82 -40.43 20.40
CA ASP A 1043 -39.99 -39.27 21.27
C ASP A 1043 -38.72 -38.40 21.23
N TRP A 1044 -38.84 -37.15 20.80
CA TRP A 1044 -37.75 -36.16 20.78
C TRP A 1044 -38.08 -34.98 21.68
N MET A 1045 -37.07 -34.49 22.38
CA MET A 1045 -37.14 -33.30 23.23
C MET A 1045 -36.01 -32.33 22.86
N LEU A 1046 -36.37 -31.14 22.39
CA LEU A 1046 -35.43 -30.08 22.02
C LEU A 1046 -35.53 -28.93 23.02
N GLU A 1047 -34.44 -28.64 23.73
CA GLU A 1047 -34.34 -27.56 24.71
C GLU A 1047 -33.34 -26.50 24.25
N ALA A 1048 -33.81 -25.27 24.11
CA ALA A 1048 -32.98 -24.13 23.77
C ALA A 1048 -32.57 -23.30 24.99
N THR A 1049 -31.41 -22.66 24.86
CA THR A 1049 -30.89 -21.64 25.77
C THR A 1049 -31.34 -20.25 25.31
N GLY A 1050 -32.35 -19.70 26.00
CA GLY A 1050 -32.90 -18.37 25.73
C GLY A 1050 -34.14 -18.37 24.81
N ASN A 1051 -34.68 -17.19 24.53
CA ASN A 1051 -35.89 -17.03 23.73
C ASN A 1051 -35.59 -17.25 22.25
N VAL A 1052 -35.87 -18.46 21.77
CA VAL A 1052 -35.67 -18.85 20.37
C VAL A 1052 -36.98 -19.29 19.73
N ARG A 1053 -37.10 -19.08 18.41
CA ARG A 1053 -38.18 -19.61 17.60
C ARG A 1053 -37.71 -20.88 16.89
N PHE A 1054 -38.43 -21.98 17.09
CA PHE A 1054 -38.20 -23.21 16.34
C PHE A 1054 -38.99 -23.20 15.02
N THR A 1055 -38.31 -23.51 13.91
CA THR A 1055 -38.94 -23.71 12.60
C THR A 1055 -38.64 -25.13 12.14
N ILE A 1056 -39.69 -25.95 11.94
CA ILE A 1056 -39.56 -27.33 11.46
C ILE A 1056 -39.97 -27.39 9.99
N PHE A 1057 -39.13 -28.03 9.17
CA PHE A 1057 -39.45 -28.37 7.79
C PHE A 1057 -39.60 -29.88 7.66
N ALA A 1058 -40.80 -30.33 7.29
CA ALA A 1058 -41.06 -31.72 6.92
C ALA A 1058 -41.26 -31.79 5.41
N ASN A 1059 -40.40 -32.55 4.71
CA ASN A 1059 -40.49 -32.70 3.25
C ASN A 1059 -41.79 -33.40 2.82
N PHE A 1060 -42.29 -34.29 3.67
CA PHE A 1060 -43.54 -35.01 3.49
C PHE A 1060 -44.13 -35.30 4.87
N PHE A 1061 -45.44 -35.15 5.03
CA PHE A 1061 -46.17 -35.62 6.20
C PHE A 1061 -47.48 -36.24 5.76
N ASP A 1062 -47.86 -37.35 6.38
CA ASP A 1062 -49.17 -37.97 6.18
C ASP A 1062 -49.95 -37.89 7.50
N VAL A 1063 -51.23 -37.52 7.42
CA VAL A 1063 -52.08 -37.34 8.60
C VAL A 1063 -53.02 -38.53 8.70
N VAL A 1064 -52.69 -39.48 9.57
CA VAL A 1064 -53.55 -40.65 9.82
C VAL A 1064 -54.46 -40.36 11.00
N GLY A 1065 -55.78 -40.44 10.79
CA GLY A 1065 -56.76 -40.34 11.87
C GLY A 1065 -56.73 -41.60 12.74
N THR A 1066 -56.13 -41.53 13.93
CA THR A 1066 -56.15 -42.62 14.91
C THR A 1066 -56.69 -42.12 16.25
N THR A 1067 -57.39 -42.99 17.00
CA THR A 1067 -57.97 -42.65 18.31
C THR A 1067 -57.02 -42.87 19.48
N ASN A 1068 -55.84 -43.46 19.25
CA ASN A 1068 -54.80 -43.75 20.25
C ASN A 1068 -53.41 -43.65 19.58
N CYS A 1069 -53.00 -42.45 19.14
CA CYS A 1069 -51.70 -42.28 18.47
C CYS A 1069 -50.54 -42.57 19.44
N GLY A 1070 -50.06 -43.81 19.47
CA GLY A 1070 -48.67 -44.14 19.83
C GLY A 1070 -47.78 -43.80 18.65
N GLY A 1071 -47.76 -42.54 18.24
CA GLY A 1071 -46.94 -42.02 17.15
C GLY A 1071 -45.85 -41.11 17.69
N ASP A 1072 -45.02 -40.60 16.79
CA ASP A 1072 -43.93 -39.71 17.15
C ASP A 1072 -44.38 -38.49 17.96
N ARG A 1073 -43.54 -38.12 18.92
CA ARG A 1073 -43.71 -36.93 19.74
C ARG A 1073 -42.46 -36.07 19.60
N LEU A 1074 -42.64 -34.80 19.24
CA LEU A 1074 -41.58 -33.81 19.24
C LEU A 1074 -41.98 -32.68 20.20
N GLU A 1075 -41.18 -32.47 21.24
CA GLU A 1075 -41.41 -31.45 22.26
C GLU A 1075 -40.33 -30.39 22.25
N PHE A 1076 -40.74 -29.14 22.46
CA PHE A 1076 -39.86 -27.97 22.53
C PHE A 1076 -39.89 -27.39 23.93
N TYR A 1077 -38.71 -27.13 24.48
CA TYR A 1077 -38.51 -26.51 25.76
C TYR A 1077 -37.61 -25.27 25.60
N VAL A 1078 -37.89 -24.25 26.40
CA VAL A 1078 -37.02 -23.10 26.58
C VAL A 1078 -36.54 -23.16 28.02
N ALA A 1079 -35.23 -23.20 28.24
CA ALA A 1079 -34.65 -23.28 29.58
C ALA A 1079 -35.21 -22.13 30.44
N ALA A 1080 -35.68 -22.44 31.65
CA ALA A 1080 -36.51 -21.59 32.50
C ALA A 1080 -36.08 -20.10 32.55
N GLY A 1081 -36.70 -19.29 31.69
CA GLY A 1081 -36.47 -17.86 31.53
C GLY A 1081 -37.47 -17.27 30.54
N ASN A 1082 -38.78 -17.38 30.85
CA ASN A 1082 -39.93 -16.86 30.09
C ASN A 1082 -39.95 -17.19 28.58
N ALA A 1083 -40.48 -18.38 28.27
CA ALA A 1083 -40.91 -18.80 26.93
C ALA A 1083 -41.91 -17.82 26.28
#